data_AF-A0A0M9E565-F1
#
_entry.id   AF-A0A0M9E565-F1
#
_cell.length_a   1.000
_cell.length_b   1.000
_cell.length_c   1.000
_cell.angle_alpha   90.00
_cell.angle_beta   90.00
_cell.angle_gamma   90.00
#
_symmetry.space_group_name_H-M   'P 1'
#
loop_
_entity.id
_entity.type
_entity.pdbx_description
1 polymer ?
#
loop_
_entity_poly.entity_id
_entity_poly.type
_entity_poly.pdbx_seq_one_letter_code
_entity_poly.pdbx_strand_id
1 'polypeptide(L)'
;MKKKHIRLILILLISSMIISFFYFDLGQHFTLSNLKDKHTGLTNYYENNKQISIVVYMIAYILMAALSLPGAAVMSLAGASVFGFWLGLILVSFASTIGATLAFLVARFILKDYIQDKFSDKLKKINKGIEKDGIFYLLTLRLIPVFPFFVINLVMGLTSIRVLTFYIVSQLGMLPGTAIFVNAGTQIGQLSSTKGILSPSLILSFILLGIFPWIAKFLVSYVKNRKVLSKYSKPKKFDYNLIVIGAGSAGLVSSLIAATVKSKVCLIEKHKMGGDCLNTGCIPSKAIIKSAKILSYSKNAEKYGIKSLTPEFNFKDIMNRVHKIIKKIEPHDSVERYTELGVECISGSATLISPYEVSVNQKTISAKNIILATGASPFIPPIKGIEHIEYLTSENIWDIQELPKNLIVLGGGPIGCELSQAFARLGSNVTIVEMAGNIMGREDHDVTDIITKKFEEENITVLTKHMAKEIKTDKQDKILIASFKGKDVEMKFDQILVAVGRKANTTGFGLEKLGVELNPNGSLKVNEYLQTSIPTIYCAGDVAGPYQFTHTAAHQAWFASVNSLFGHLKRFKVDYSVIPWATYTDPEVARVGLSETEAKHLQIDYELTKYAIDDLDRAIADSVDYGFVKVITKKGSDKILGVTIVGDNAGNIISEYVLAMKNKIGLNKILSTIHIYPTLSEANKFAAIEWKKARKPEKLLNYLKKYHSWLL
;
A
#
# COMPACT_ATOMS: atom_id res chain seq x y z
N MET A 1 12.14 -39.42 -5.18
CA MET A 1 12.73 -38.62 -6.29
C MET A 1 12.60 -37.14 -5.98
N LYS A 2 13.68 -36.35 -6.03
CA LYS A 2 13.62 -34.88 -5.82
C LYS A 2 12.62 -34.25 -6.82
N LYS A 3 11.79 -33.30 -6.37
CA LYS A 3 10.77 -32.57 -7.17
C LYS A 3 11.27 -32.10 -8.54
N LYS A 4 12.57 -31.82 -8.65
CA LYS A 4 13.29 -31.44 -9.89
C LYS A 4 13.34 -32.55 -10.95
N HIS A 5 13.48 -33.83 -10.56
CA HIS A 5 13.53 -34.95 -11.52
C HIS A 5 12.16 -35.27 -12.09
N ILE A 6 11.11 -35.22 -11.27
CA ILE A 6 9.72 -35.38 -11.74
C ILE A 6 9.37 -34.28 -12.74
N ARG A 7 9.76 -33.01 -12.47
CA ARG A 7 9.59 -31.91 -13.42
C ARG A 7 10.31 -32.16 -14.74
N LEU A 8 11.56 -32.61 -14.71
CA LEU A 8 12.35 -32.86 -15.91
C LEU A 8 11.71 -33.96 -16.77
N ILE A 9 11.28 -35.06 -16.15
CA ILE A 9 10.60 -36.16 -16.83
C ILE A 9 9.29 -35.67 -17.46
N LEU A 10 8.49 -34.88 -16.73
CA LEU A 10 7.23 -34.36 -17.23
C LEU A 10 7.43 -33.39 -18.41
N ILE A 11 8.45 -32.54 -18.35
CA ILE A 11 8.84 -31.65 -19.46
C ILE A 11 9.24 -32.49 -20.68
N LEU A 12 10.13 -33.47 -20.51
CA LEU A 12 10.59 -34.32 -21.61
C LEU A 12 9.43 -35.10 -22.25
N LEU A 13 8.53 -35.65 -21.44
CA LEU A 13 7.34 -36.38 -21.92
C LEU A 13 6.42 -35.45 -22.73
N ILE A 14 6.07 -34.28 -22.19
CA ILE A 14 5.18 -33.32 -22.87
C ILE A 14 5.83 -32.80 -24.15
N SER A 15 7.12 -32.43 -24.10
CA SER A 15 7.86 -32.00 -25.28
C SER A 15 7.93 -33.08 -26.34
N SER A 16 8.16 -34.35 -25.96
CA SER A 16 8.16 -35.49 -26.88
C SER A 16 6.80 -35.68 -27.54
N MET A 17 5.69 -35.57 -26.79
CA MET A 17 4.34 -35.67 -27.35
C MET A 17 4.02 -34.52 -28.33
N ILE A 18 4.40 -33.29 -27.99
CA ILE A 18 4.19 -32.11 -28.87
C ILE A 18 5.05 -32.23 -30.13
N ILE A 19 6.33 -32.59 -29.99
CA ILE A 19 7.24 -32.79 -31.14
C ILE A 19 6.70 -33.90 -32.04
N SER A 20 6.27 -35.02 -31.47
CA SER A 20 5.69 -36.13 -32.26
C SER A 20 4.46 -35.67 -33.04
N PHE A 21 3.59 -34.85 -32.45
CA PHE A 21 2.41 -34.32 -33.14
C PHE A 21 2.75 -33.52 -34.39
N PHE A 22 3.77 -32.64 -34.32
CA PHE A 22 4.20 -31.84 -35.47
C PHE A 22 5.10 -32.63 -36.44
N TYR A 23 5.96 -33.51 -35.94
CA TYR A 23 6.88 -34.31 -36.75
C TYR A 23 6.13 -35.30 -37.65
N PHE A 24 5.11 -35.96 -37.12
CA PHE A 24 4.24 -36.87 -37.90
C PHE A 24 3.09 -36.14 -38.61
N ASP A 25 3.07 -34.80 -38.59
CA ASP A 25 2.03 -33.94 -39.16
C ASP A 25 0.61 -34.42 -38.80
N LEU A 26 0.39 -34.81 -37.54
CA LEU A 26 -0.91 -35.30 -37.07
C LEU A 26 -1.99 -34.22 -37.12
N GLY A 27 -1.59 -32.95 -37.19
CA GLY A 27 -2.48 -31.80 -37.36
C GLY A 27 -3.33 -31.89 -38.64
N GLN A 28 -2.82 -32.52 -39.70
CA GLN A 28 -3.57 -32.68 -40.95
C GLN A 28 -4.90 -33.43 -40.74
N HIS A 29 -4.95 -34.38 -39.80
CA HIS A 29 -6.15 -35.15 -39.47
C HIS A 29 -7.21 -34.34 -38.70
N PHE A 30 -6.82 -33.21 -38.12
CA PHE A 30 -7.70 -32.31 -37.37
C PHE A 30 -8.02 -31.05 -38.17
N THR A 31 -8.19 -31.18 -39.49
CA THR A 31 -8.66 -30.12 -40.40
C THR A 31 -10.12 -30.33 -40.79
N LEU A 32 -10.81 -29.25 -41.17
CA LEU A 32 -12.22 -29.33 -41.56
C LEU A 32 -12.43 -30.21 -42.81
N SER A 33 -11.48 -30.21 -43.76
CA SER A 33 -11.54 -31.05 -44.97
C SER A 33 -11.51 -32.53 -44.61
N ASN A 34 -10.49 -32.96 -43.85
CA ASN A 34 -10.35 -34.37 -43.46
C ASN A 34 -11.52 -34.86 -42.59
N LEU A 35 -12.08 -33.98 -41.75
CA LEU A 35 -13.27 -34.30 -40.97
C LEU A 35 -14.48 -34.60 -41.87
N LYS A 36 -14.67 -33.82 -42.95
CA LYS A 36 -15.73 -34.08 -43.94
C LYS A 36 -15.47 -35.36 -44.73
N ASP A 37 -14.25 -35.54 -45.22
CA ASP A 37 -13.87 -36.68 -46.07
C ASP A 37 -14.04 -38.01 -45.31
N LYS A 38 -13.80 -38.01 -43.99
CA LYS A 38 -13.94 -39.19 -43.11
C LYS A 38 -15.25 -39.25 -42.34
N HIS A 39 -16.18 -38.31 -42.53
CA HIS A 39 -17.40 -38.18 -41.72
C HIS A 39 -18.27 -39.44 -41.76
N THR A 40 -18.55 -39.97 -42.96
CA THR A 40 -19.35 -41.19 -43.14
C THR A 40 -18.69 -42.41 -42.48
N GLY A 41 -17.36 -42.54 -42.58
CA GLY A 41 -16.61 -43.62 -41.96
C GLY A 41 -16.62 -43.55 -40.42
N LEU A 42 -16.45 -42.36 -39.86
CA LEU A 42 -16.50 -42.13 -38.41
C LEU A 42 -17.89 -42.40 -37.83
N THR A 43 -18.94 -42.01 -38.55
CA THR A 43 -20.34 -42.22 -38.14
C THR A 43 -20.68 -43.72 -38.17
N ASN A 44 -20.33 -44.43 -39.25
CA ASN A 44 -20.53 -45.88 -39.36
C ASN A 44 -19.74 -46.65 -38.28
N TYR A 45 -18.53 -46.21 -37.96
CA TYR A 45 -17.74 -46.82 -36.88
C TYR A 45 -18.38 -46.59 -35.52
N TYR A 46 -18.91 -45.39 -35.27
CA TYR A 46 -19.63 -45.07 -34.04
C TYR A 46 -20.88 -45.92 -33.85
N GLU A 47 -21.67 -46.15 -34.90
CA GLU A 47 -22.87 -47.00 -34.82
C GLU A 47 -22.55 -48.43 -34.39
N ASN A 48 -21.42 -48.98 -34.87
CA ASN A 48 -20.97 -50.33 -34.55
C ASN A 48 -20.18 -50.42 -33.22
N ASN A 49 -19.59 -49.33 -32.75
CA ASN A 49 -18.67 -49.33 -31.59
C ASN A 49 -18.89 -48.12 -30.66
N LYS A 50 -20.13 -47.92 -30.20
CA LYS A 50 -20.55 -46.71 -29.46
C LYS A 50 -19.66 -46.38 -28.24
N GLN A 51 -19.45 -47.33 -27.33
CA GLN A 51 -18.68 -47.08 -26.10
C GLN A 51 -17.21 -46.76 -26.39
N ILE A 52 -16.57 -47.55 -27.26
CA ILE A 52 -15.16 -47.38 -27.62
C ILE A 52 -14.94 -46.02 -28.30
N SER A 53 -15.83 -45.65 -29.22
CA SER A 53 -15.75 -44.37 -29.93
C SER A 53 -15.84 -43.16 -29.00
N ILE A 54 -16.73 -43.22 -27.98
CA ILE A 54 -16.86 -42.17 -26.97
C ILE A 54 -15.59 -42.05 -26.13
N VAL A 55 -15.04 -43.18 -25.64
CA VAL A 55 -13.84 -43.18 -24.80
C VAL A 55 -12.62 -42.66 -25.58
N VAL A 56 -12.42 -43.15 -26.81
CA VAL A 56 -11.31 -42.73 -27.67
C VAL A 56 -11.41 -41.23 -27.98
N TYR A 57 -12.60 -40.75 -28.33
CA TYR A 57 -12.83 -39.33 -28.58
C TYR A 57 -12.54 -38.47 -27.35
N MET A 58 -13.04 -38.86 -26.18
CA MET A 58 -12.81 -38.16 -24.91
C MET A 58 -11.31 -38.08 -24.59
N ILE A 59 -10.58 -39.19 -24.68
CA ILE A 59 -9.14 -39.23 -24.42
C ILE A 59 -8.39 -38.34 -25.42
N ALA A 60 -8.69 -38.46 -26.72
CA ALA A 60 -8.04 -37.66 -27.76
C ALA A 60 -8.29 -36.15 -27.56
N TYR A 61 -9.53 -35.76 -27.22
CA TYR A 61 -9.86 -34.37 -26.94
C TYR A 61 -9.15 -33.87 -25.68
N ILE A 62 -9.18 -34.63 -24.58
CA ILE A 62 -8.50 -34.27 -23.32
C ILE A 62 -7.01 -34.06 -23.57
N LEU A 63 -6.35 -34.96 -24.32
CA LEU A 63 -4.93 -34.85 -24.65
C LEU A 63 -4.66 -33.61 -25.51
N MET A 64 -5.47 -33.35 -26.54
CA MET A 64 -5.34 -32.16 -27.37
C MET A 64 -5.44 -30.87 -26.55
N ALA A 65 -6.44 -30.78 -25.66
CA ALA A 65 -6.64 -29.62 -24.80
C ALA A 65 -5.55 -29.50 -23.70
N ALA A 66 -5.11 -30.62 -23.11
CA ALA A 66 -4.06 -30.66 -22.09
C ALA A 66 -2.69 -30.24 -22.63
N LEU A 67 -2.36 -30.66 -23.85
CA LEU A 67 -1.11 -30.32 -24.54
C LEU A 67 -1.20 -28.98 -25.29
N SER A 68 -2.37 -28.33 -25.27
CA SER A 68 -2.60 -27.05 -25.98
C SER A 68 -2.32 -27.14 -27.49
N LEU A 69 -2.65 -28.28 -28.11
CA LEU A 69 -2.41 -28.54 -29.53
C LEU A 69 -3.45 -27.85 -30.42
N PRO A 70 -3.07 -27.43 -31.65
CA PRO A 70 -4.01 -26.90 -32.62
C PRO A 70 -4.94 -28.02 -33.11
N GLY A 71 -6.26 -27.78 -33.10
CA GLY A 71 -7.26 -28.77 -33.55
C GLY A 71 -8.46 -28.94 -32.61
N ALA A 72 -8.41 -28.41 -31.39
CA ALA A 72 -9.53 -28.52 -30.43
C ALA A 72 -10.86 -27.97 -30.97
N ALA A 73 -10.84 -26.90 -31.77
CA ALA A 73 -12.05 -26.36 -32.42
C ALA A 73 -12.64 -27.34 -33.45
N VAL A 74 -11.79 -28.03 -34.21
CA VAL A 74 -12.23 -29.05 -35.18
C VAL A 74 -12.73 -30.30 -34.46
N MET A 75 -12.12 -30.68 -33.34
CA MET A 75 -12.66 -31.75 -32.48
C MET A 75 -14.04 -31.39 -31.91
N SER A 76 -14.26 -30.15 -31.49
CA SER A 76 -15.59 -29.71 -31.01
C SER A 76 -16.66 -29.85 -32.10
N LEU A 77 -16.32 -29.53 -33.35
CA LEU A 77 -17.19 -29.73 -34.51
C LEU A 77 -17.41 -31.24 -34.77
N ALA A 78 -16.34 -32.03 -34.74
CA ALA A 78 -16.36 -33.47 -34.93
C ALA A 78 -17.29 -34.18 -33.94
N GLY A 79 -17.22 -33.80 -32.66
CA GLY A 79 -18.04 -34.38 -31.60
C GLY A 79 -19.54 -34.26 -31.88
N ALA A 80 -19.99 -33.12 -32.39
CA ALA A 80 -21.41 -32.96 -32.73
C ALA A 80 -21.79 -33.67 -34.03
N SER A 81 -20.89 -33.69 -35.01
CA SER A 81 -21.13 -34.31 -36.31
C SER A 81 -21.26 -35.84 -36.23
N VAL A 82 -20.60 -36.47 -35.26
CA VAL A 82 -20.60 -37.93 -35.07
C VAL A 82 -21.58 -38.37 -33.97
N PHE A 83 -21.64 -37.64 -32.84
CA PHE A 83 -22.43 -38.04 -31.67
C PHE A 83 -23.78 -37.33 -31.55
N GLY A 84 -24.06 -36.34 -32.42
CA GLY A 84 -25.23 -35.46 -32.31
C GLY A 84 -25.03 -34.33 -31.29
N PHE A 85 -25.97 -33.38 -31.26
CA PHE A 85 -25.84 -32.15 -30.47
C PHE A 85 -25.70 -32.40 -28.96
N TRP A 86 -26.65 -33.09 -28.34
CA TRP A 86 -26.70 -33.23 -26.88
C TRP A 86 -25.54 -34.05 -26.32
N LEU A 87 -25.25 -35.20 -26.93
CA LEU A 87 -24.13 -36.04 -26.51
C LEU A 87 -22.79 -35.37 -26.84
N GLY A 88 -22.66 -34.77 -28.03
CA GLY A 88 -21.49 -33.98 -28.40
C GLY A 88 -21.22 -32.82 -27.44
N LEU A 89 -22.26 -32.10 -27.00
CA LEU A 89 -22.15 -31.00 -26.04
C LEU A 89 -21.60 -31.48 -24.70
N ILE A 90 -22.14 -32.59 -24.16
CA ILE A 90 -21.65 -33.18 -22.90
C ILE A 90 -20.20 -33.61 -23.04
N LEU A 91 -19.87 -34.40 -24.08
CA LEU A 91 -18.53 -34.94 -24.28
C LEU A 91 -17.50 -33.81 -24.47
N VAL A 92 -17.77 -32.85 -25.35
CA VAL A 92 -16.86 -31.71 -25.60
C VAL A 92 -16.73 -30.86 -24.34
N SER A 93 -17.82 -30.58 -23.63
CA SER A 93 -17.79 -29.74 -22.43
C SER A 93 -16.91 -30.34 -21.34
N PHE A 94 -17.10 -31.63 -21.00
CA PHE A 94 -16.28 -32.28 -19.98
C PHE A 94 -14.84 -32.52 -20.45
N ALA A 95 -14.63 -32.99 -21.69
CA ALA A 95 -13.29 -33.23 -22.21
C ALA A 95 -12.46 -31.94 -22.26
N SER A 96 -13.04 -30.85 -22.73
CA SER A 96 -12.36 -29.56 -22.81
C SER A 96 -12.00 -29.00 -21.43
N THR A 97 -12.89 -29.11 -20.44
CA THR A 97 -12.61 -28.64 -19.07
C THR A 97 -11.58 -29.52 -18.36
N ILE A 98 -11.63 -30.85 -18.53
CA ILE A 98 -10.64 -31.77 -17.97
C ILE A 98 -9.27 -31.49 -18.60
N GLY A 99 -9.19 -31.42 -19.92
CA GLY A 99 -7.96 -31.09 -20.64
C GLY A 99 -7.41 -29.70 -20.25
N ALA A 100 -8.27 -28.69 -20.16
CA ALA A 100 -7.89 -27.36 -19.67
C ALA A 100 -7.32 -27.39 -18.24
N THR A 101 -7.89 -28.23 -17.37
CA THR A 101 -7.43 -28.40 -15.99
C THR A 101 -6.09 -29.13 -15.94
N LEU A 102 -5.86 -30.11 -16.81
CA LEU A 102 -4.55 -30.75 -16.94
C LEU A 102 -3.48 -29.75 -17.44
N ALA A 103 -3.77 -28.97 -18.48
CA ALA A 103 -2.88 -27.90 -18.95
C ALA A 103 -2.55 -26.89 -17.84
N PHE A 104 -3.57 -26.49 -17.07
CA PHE A 104 -3.43 -25.64 -15.90
C PHE A 104 -2.54 -26.26 -14.81
N LEU A 105 -2.71 -27.55 -14.51
CA LEU A 105 -1.92 -28.27 -13.50
C LEU A 105 -0.47 -28.44 -13.95
N VAL A 106 -0.24 -28.73 -15.24
CA VAL A 106 1.09 -28.79 -15.84
C VAL A 106 1.80 -27.44 -15.70
N ALA A 107 1.16 -26.35 -16.12
CA ALA A 107 1.71 -25.00 -15.97
C ALA A 107 1.98 -24.66 -14.50
N ARG A 108 1.06 -25.02 -13.61
CA ARG A 108 1.22 -24.83 -12.16
C ARG A 108 2.41 -25.60 -11.61
N PHE A 109 2.58 -26.85 -12.00
CA PHE A 109 3.61 -27.71 -11.43
C PHE A 109 5.01 -27.38 -11.97
N ILE A 110 5.10 -27.07 -13.27
CA ILE A 110 6.37 -26.81 -13.97
C ILE A 110 6.82 -25.36 -13.79
N LEU A 111 5.93 -24.40 -14.05
CA LEU A 111 6.30 -23.00 -14.29
C LEU A 111 5.97 -22.05 -13.14
N LYS A 112 5.01 -22.39 -12.26
CA LYS A 112 4.53 -21.45 -11.24
C LYS A 112 5.64 -20.92 -10.35
N ASP A 113 6.44 -21.78 -9.74
CA ASP A 113 7.50 -21.36 -8.80
C ASP A 113 8.50 -20.43 -9.51
N TYR A 114 9.02 -20.85 -10.67
CA TYR A 114 9.96 -20.06 -11.48
C TYR A 114 9.41 -18.68 -11.88
N ILE A 115 8.14 -18.62 -12.31
CA ILE A 115 7.50 -17.39 -12.77
C ILE A 115 7.12 -16.49 -11.58
N GLN A 116 6.65 -17.06 -10.47
CA GLN A 116 6.35 -16.33 -9.23
C GLN A 116 7.63 -15.70 -8.67
N ASP A 117 8.76 -16.40 -8.72
CA ASP A 117 10.04 -15.85 -8.27
C ASP A 117 10.50 -14.72 -9.20
N LYS A 118 10.48 -14.94 -10.53
CA LYS A 118 10.96 -13.97 -11.52
C LYS A 118 10.10 -12.71 -11.66
N PHE A 119 8.80 -12.81 -11.40
CA PHE A 119 7.83 -11.71 -11.59
C PHE A 119 6.99 -11.43 -10.32
N SER A 120 7.58 -11.67 -9.15
CA SER A 120 6.93 -11.61 -7.83
C SER A 120 6.10 -10.35 -7.60
N ASP A 121 6.62 -9.15 -7.90
CA ASP A 121 5.92 -7.88 -7.69
C ASP A 121 4.64 -7.74 -8.52
N LYS A 122 4.67 -8.18 -9.79
CA LYS A 122 3.52 -8.13 -10.68
C LYS A 122 2.51 -9.21 -10.31
N LEU A 123 2.99 -10.41 -10.00
CA LEU A 123 2.15 -11.55 -9.67
C LEU A 123 1.51 -11.44 -8.29
N LYS A 124 2.15 -10.84 -7.29
CA LYS A 124 1.52 -10.56 -5.98
C LYS A 124 0.24 -9.72 -6.15
N LYS A 125 0.28 -8.68 -6.98
CA LYS A 125 -0.91 -7.85 -7.29
C LYS A 125 -1.98 -8.64 -8.02
N ILE A 126 -1.59 -9.44 -9.01
CA ILE A 126 -2.51 -10.30 -9.77
C ILE A 126 -3.13 -11.35 -8.84
N ASN A 127 -2.35 -12.06 -8.04
CA ASN A 127 -2.81 -13.07 -7.08
C ASN A 127 -3.78 -12.48 -6.07
N LYS A 128 -3.49 -11.30 -5.51
CA LYS A 128 -4.42 -10.60 -4.61
C LYS A 128 -5.74 -10.24 -5.31
N GLY A 129 -5.68 -9.87 -6.58
CA GLY A 129 -6.86 -9.66 -7.42
C GLY A 129 -7.65 -10.95 -7.66
N ILE A 130 -6.96 -12.05 -7.95
CA ILE A 130 -7.54 -13.39 -8.19
C ILE A 130 -8.14 -13.98 -6.89
N GLU A 131 -7.54 -13.73 -5.73
CA GLU A 131 -8.11 -14.13 -4.44
C GLU A 131 -9.41 -13.41 -4.12
N LYS A 132 -9.49 -12.12 -4.49
CA LYS A 132 -10.68 -11.30 -4.26
C LYS A 132 -11.79 -11.57 -5.28
N ASP A 133 -11.43 -11.65 -6.57
CA ASP A 133 -12.35 -11.57 -7.70
C ASP A 133 -12.12 -12.66 -8.78
N GLY A 134 -11.30 -13.68 -8.51
CA GLY A 134 -10.83 -14.64 -9.50
C GLY A 134 -11.91 -15.42 -10.23
N ILE A 135 -13.06 -15.67 -9.57
CA ILE A 135 -14.23 -16.30 -10.20
C ILE A 135 -14.74 -15.43 -11.35
N PHE A 136 -15.02 -14.14 -11.09
CA PHE A 136 -15.54 -13.22 -12.09
C PHE A 136 -14.52 -12.97 -13.21
N TYR A 137 -13.24 -12.87 -12.86
CA TYR A 137 -12.16 -12.68 -13.83
C TYR A 137 -12.03 -13.87 -14.79
N LEU A 138 -11.97 -15.09 -14.27
CA LEU A 138 -11.90 -16.31 -15.09
C LEU A 138 -13.15 -16.47 -15.94
N LEU A 139 -14.34 -16.25 -15.37
CA LEU A 139 -15.60 -16.34 -16.10
C LEU A 139 -15.64 -15.34 -17.28
N THR A 140 -15.21 -14.09 -17.04
CA THR A 140 -15.09 -13.05 -18.08
C THR A 140 -14.18 -13.52 -19.22
N LEU A 141 -12.99 -14.02 -18.89
CA LEU A 141 -12.04 -14.49 -19.89
C LEU A 141 -12.55 -15.69 -20.70
N ARG A 142 -13.40 -16.55 -20.13
CA ARG A 142 -14.00 -17.69 -20.85
C ARG A 142 -15.14 -17.28 -21.77
N LEU A 143 -15.87 -16.22 -21.43
CA LEU A 143 -17.01 -15.74 -22.22
C LEU A 143 -16.58 -14.79 -23.34
N ILE A 144 -15.41 -14.14 -23.25
CA ILE A 144 -14.89 -13.25 -24.30
C ILE A 144 -13.99 -14.05 -25.27
N PRO A 145 -14.37 -14.21 -26.55
CA PRO A 145 -13.64 -15.02 -27.53
C PRO A 145 -12.33 -14.38 -28.05
N VAL A 146 -11.91 -13.24 -27.48
CA VAL A 146 -10.70 -12.49 -27.89
C VAL A 146 -9.41 -13.21 -27.45
N PHE A 147 -9.44 -13.94 -26.33
CA PHE A 147 -8.26 -14.61 -25.81
C PHE A 147 -8.24 -16.09 -26.18
N PRO A 148 -7.12 -16.63 -26.71
CA PRO A 148 -7.02 -18.05 -26.99
C PRO A 148 -7.19 -18.89 -25.72
N PHE A 149 -8.07 -19.89 -25.75
CA PHE A 149 -8.42 -20.69 -24.56
C PHE A 149 -7.22 -21.35 -23.88
N PHE A 150 -6.23 -21.80 -24.66
CA PHE A 150 -5.02 -22.42 -24.11
C PHE A 150 -4.18 -21.43 -23.29
N VAL A 151 -4.12 -20.16 -23.70
CA VAL A 151 -3.40 -19.11 -22.97
C VAL A 151 -4.02 -18.90 -21.60
N ILE A 152 -5.36 -18.88 -21.52
CA ILE A 152 -6.08 -18.74 -20.24
C ILE A 152 -5.72 -19.89 -19.29
N ASN A 153 -5.66 -21.13 -19.78
CA ASN A 153 -5.31 -22.31 -18.97
C ASN A 153 -3.92 -22.17 -18.35
N LEU A 154 -2.93 -21.81 -19.17
CA LEU A 154 -1.54 -21.65 -18.76
C LEU A 154 -1.38 -20.48 -17.77
N VAL A 155 -1.92 -19.31 -18.10
CA VAL A 155 -1.83 -18.10 -17.27
C VAL A 155 -2.48 -18.33 -15.91
N MET A 156 -3.67 -18.91 -15.87
CA MET A 156 -4.37 -19.19 -14.61
C MET A 156 -3.61 -20.21 -13.75
N GLY A 157 -2.92 -21.17 -14.37
CA GLY A 157 -2.05 -22.14 -13.68
C GLY A 157 -0.96 -21.48 -12.85
N LEU A 158 -0.47 -20.33 -13.31
CA LEU A 158 0.56 -19.52 -12.65
C LEU A 158 0.02 -18.67 -11.48
N THR A 159 -1.30 -18.54 -11.33
CA THR A 159 -1.94 -17.73 -10.28
C THR A 159 -2.24 -18.52 -8.99
N SER A 160 -2.81 -17.83 -7.98
CA SER A 160 -3.29 -18.43 -6.73
C SER A 160 -4.69 -19.08 -6.81
N ILE A 161 -5.38 -19.07 -7.95
CA ILE A 161 -6.74 -19.65 -8.07
C ILE A 161 -6.78 -21.14 -7.68
N ARG A 162 -7.79 -21.57 -6.93
CA ARG A 162 -7.94 -22.99 -6.54
C ARG A 162 -8.29 -23.85 -7.77
N VAL A 163 -7.77 -25.07 -7.83
CA VAL A 163 -7.99 -26.01 -8.95
C VAL A 163 -9.49 -26.24 -9.16
N LEU A 164 -10.22 -26.49 -8.07
CA LEU A 164 -11.66 -26.72 -8.10
C LEU A 164 -12.43 -25.50 -8.63
N THR A 165 -12.04 -24.30 -8.22
CA THR A 165 -12.62 -23.05 -8.73
C THR A 165 -12.34 -22.90 -10.22
N PHE A 166 -11.12 -23.18 -10.68
CA PHE A 166 -10.78 -23.14 -12.10
C PHE A 166 -11.63 -24.13 -12.92
N TYR A 167 -11.79 -25.36 -12.44
CA TYR A 167 -12.59 -26.40 -13.08
C TYR A 167 -14.06 -25.98 -13.21
N ILE A 168 -14.71 -25.66 -12.09
CA ILE A 168 -16.16 -25.32 -12.07
C ILE A 168 -16.44 -24.08 -12.92
N VAL A 169 -15.62 -23.04 -12.79
CA VAL A 169 -15.83 -21.79 -13.54
C VAL A 169 -15.53 -22.00 -15.03
N SER A 170 -14.54 -22.82 -15.39
CA SER A 170 -14.29 -23.15 -16.80
C SER A 170 -15.41 -24.00 -17.40
N GLN A 171 -15.94 -24.97 -16.64
CA GLN A 171 -17.09 -25.78 -17.06
C GLN A 171 -18.29 -24.91 -17.41
N LEU A 172 -18.65 -23.99 -16.51
CA LEU A 172 -19.78 -23.08 -16.72
C LEU A 172 -19.49 -22.03 -17.79
N GLY A 173 -18.29 -21.43 -17.76
CA GLY A 173 -17.92 -20.32 -18.64
C GLY A 173 -17.67 -20.73 -20.09
N MET A 174 -17.23 -21.97 -20.35
CA MET A 174 -17.02 -22.48 -21.71
C MET A 174 -18.30 -23.03 -22.33
N LEU A 175 -19.29 -23.43 -21.53
CA LEU A 175 -20.48 -24.12 -22.02
C LEU A 175 -21.23 -23.38 -23.15
N PRO A 176 -21.48 -22.05 -23.09
CA PRO A 176 -22.13 -21.34 -24.19
C PRO A 176 -21.31 -21.39 -25.48
N GLY A 177 -20.00 -21.21 -25.37
CA GLY A 177 -19.09 -21.30 -26.51
C GLY A 177 -19.03 -22.71 -27.09
N THR A 178 -18.97 -23.72 -26.22
CA THR A 178 -19.02 -25.12 -26.63
C THR A 178 -20.32 -25.45 -27.37
N ALA A 179 -21.47 -25.00 -26.87
CA ALA A 179 -22.76 -25.22 -27.52
C ALA A 179 -22.80 -24.64 -28.94
N ILE A 180 -22.18 -23.48 -29.16
CA ILE A 180 -22.08 -22.86 -30.49
C ILE A 180 -21.23 -23.69 -31.44
N PHE A 181 -20.03 -24.09 -31.01
CA PHE A 181 -19.14 -24.92 -31.85
C PHE A 181 -19.75 -26.30 -32.12
N VAL A 182 -20.41 -26.89 -31.14
CA VAL A 182 -21.12 -28.17 -31.29
C VAL A 182 -22.32 -27.99 -32.24
N ASN A 183 -23.11 -26.93 -32.12
CA ASN A 183 -24.22 -26.67 -33.05
C ASN A 183 -23.74 -26.43 -34.49
N ALA A 184 -22.61 -25.74 -34.69
CA ALA A 184 -22.01 -25.64 -36.02
C ALA A 184 -21.57 -27.02 -36.55
N GLY A 185 -21.17 -27.91 -35.65
CA GLY A 185 -20.74 -29.27 -35.99
C GLY A 185 -21.85 -30.16 -36.56
N THR A 186 -23.10 -29.98 -36.10
CA THR A 186 -24.25 -30.72 -36.67
C THR A 186 -24.61 -30.26 -38.08
N GLN A 187 -24.12 -29.09 -38.51
CA GLN A 187 -24.36 -28.49 -39.82
C GLN A 187 -23.17 -28.63 -40.80
N ILE A 188 -22.18 -29.47 -40.47
CA ILE A 188 -20.93 -29.63 -41.24
C ILE A 188 -21.14 -29.93 -42.74
N GLY A 189 -22.24 -30.59 -43.11
CA GLY A 189 -22.60 -30.86 -44.51
C GLY A 189 -22.83 -29.61 -45.37
N GLN A 190 -23.03 -28.43 -44.78
CA GLN A 190 -23.35 -27.18 -45.48
C GLN A 190 -22.27 -26.08 -45.32
N LEU A 191 -21.22 -26.31 -44.52
CA LEU A 191 -20.25 -25.27 -44.14
C LEU A 191 -19.03 -25.21 -45.08
N SER A 192 -18.87 -24.13 -45.86
CA SER A 192 -17.70 -23.92 -46.75
C SER A 192 -16.50 -23.23 -46.06
N SER A 193 -16.66 -22.63 -44.86
CA SER A 193 -15.52 -22.19 -44.02
C SER A 193 -15.87 -22.03 -42.53
N THR A 194 -14.86 -22.08 -41.65
CA THR A 194 -14.99 -21.82 -40.21
C THR A 194 -15.23 -20.35 -39.85
N LYS A 195 -15.02 -19.41 -40.79
CA LYS A 195 -15.21 -17.96 -40.55
C LYS A 195 -16.68 -17.55 -40.50
N GLY A 196 -17.61 -18.34 -41.04
CA GLY A 196 -19.06 -18.05 -41.03
C GLY A 196 -19.79 -18.38 -39.72
N ILE A 197 -19.11 -19.01 -38.74
CA ILE A 197 -19.73 -19.49 -37.49
C ILE A 197 -19.96 -18.34 -36.49
N LEU A 198 -19.16 -17.26 -36.57
CA LEU A 198 -19.24 -16.10 -35.69
C LEU A 198 -20.05 -14.99 -36.38
N SER A 199 -21.37 -15.04 -36.31
CA SER A 199 -22.22 -13.93 -36.77
C SER A 199 -22.00 -12.68 -35.89
N PRO A 200 -22.23 -11.46 -36.42
CA PRO A 200 -22.18 -10.23 -35.61
C PRO A 200 -23.09 -10.28 -34.37
N SER A 201 -24.26 -10.92 -34.47
CA SER A 201 -25.18 -11.14 -33.36
C SER A 201 -24.58 -12.04 -32.27
N LEU A 202 -23.86 -13.10 -32.66
CA LEU A 202 -23.23 -14.03 -31.74
C LEU A 202 -22.01 -13.41 -31.04
N ILE A 203 -21.23 -12.62 -31.78
CA ILE A 203 -20.13 -11.82 -31.22
C ILE A 203 -20.68 -10.83 -30.19
N LEU A 204 -21.81 -10.17 -30.49
CA LEU A 204 -22.48 -9.29 -29.54
C LEU A 204 -22.96 -10.05 -28.29
N SER A 205 -23.54 -11.25 -28.44
CA SER A 205 -23.93 -12.09 -27.31
C SER A 205 -22.74 -12.49 -26.43
N PHE A 206 -21.58 -12.80 -27.03
CA PHE A 206 -20.36 -13.09 -26.28
C PHE A 206 -19.77 -11.86 -25.59
N ILE A 207 -19.83 -10.68 -26.22
CA ILE A 207 -19.43 -9.43 -25.58
C ILE A 207 -20.34 -9.15 -24.37
N LEU A 208 -21.66 -9.28 -24.53
CA LEU A 208 -22.62 -9.10 -23.44
C LEU A 208 -22.41 -10.10 -22.30
N LEU A 209 -22.18 -11.38 -22.63
CA LEU A 209 -21.80 -12.42 -21.66
C LEU A 209 -20.44 -12.14 -21.01
N GLY A 210 -19.49 -11.59 -21.75
CA GLY A 210 -18.19 -11.18 -21.24
C GLY A 210 -18.25 -10.01 -20.25
N ILE A 211 -19.19 -9.09 -20.46
CA ILE A 211 -19.44 -7.96 -19.56
C ILE A 211 -20.31 -8.40 -18.37
N PHE A 212 -21.09 -9.47 -18.50
CA PHE A 212 -22.00 -9.97 -17.46
C PHE A 212 -21.34 -10.16 -16.09
N PRO A 213 -20.14 -10.73 -15.92
CA PRO A 213 -19.50 -10.83 -14.60
C PRO A 213 -19.27 -9.48 -13.92
N TRP A 214 -19.00 -8.43 -14.69
CA TRP A 214 -18.83 -7.07 -14.16
C TRP A 214 -20.18 -6.46 -13.76
N ILE A 215 -21.21 -6.66 -14.59
CA ILE A 215 -22.59 -6.27 -14.27
C ILE A 215 -23.07 -7.02 -13.03
N ALA A 216 -22.87 -8.34 -12.96
CA ALA A 216 -23.22 -9.18 -11.83
C ALA A 216 -22.50 -8.73 -10.56
N LYS A 217 -21.18 -8.44 -10.63
CA LYS A 217 -20.43 -7.90 -9.50
C LYS A 217 -20.97 -6.53 -9.06
N PHE A 218 -21.29 -5.65 -10.01
CA PHE A 218 -21.91 -4.36 -9.73
C PHE A 218 -23.27 -4.55 -9.04
N LEU A 219 -24.14 -5.42 -9.57
CA LEU A 219 -25.44 -5.75 -9.00
C LEU A 219 -25.32 -6.37 -7.60
N VAL A 220 -24.39 -7.30 -7.39
CA VAL A 220 -24.12 -7.88 -6.07
C VAL A 220 -23.67 -6.81 -5.09
N SER A 221 -22.74 -5.94 -5.49
CA SER A 221 -22.31 -4.82 -4.65
C SER A 221 -23.46 -3.85 -4.36
N TYR A 222 -24.30 -3.58 -5.36
CA TYR A 222 -25.46 -2.71 -5.25
C TYR A 222 -26.51 -3.28 -4.28
N VAL A 223 -26.84 -4.57 -4.41
CA VAL A 223 -27.76 -5.28 -3.52
C VAL A 223 -27.19 -5.36 -2.11
N LYS A 224 -25.90 -5.66 -1.94
CA LYS A 224 -25.24 -5.67 -0.63
C LYS A 224 -25.33 -4.29 0.04
N ASN A 225 -25.01 -3.23 -0.70
CA ASN A 225 -25.09 -1.86 -0.21
C ASN A 225 -26.53 -1.49 0.17
N ARG A 226 -27.51 -1.85 -0.67
CA ARG A 226 -28.93 -1.64 -0.36
C ARG A 226 -29.37 -2.43 0.87
N LYS A 227 -28.93 -3.67 1.05
CA LYS A 227 -29.26 -4.50 2.22
C LYS A 227 -28.72 -3.93 3.52
N VAL A 228 -27.53 -3.32 3.49
CA VAL A 228 -26.97 -2.59 4.65
C VAL A 228 -27.82 -1.37 4.97
N LEU A 229 -28.18 -0.59 3.95
CA LEU A 229 -28.91 0.67 4.11
C LEU A 229 -30.42 0.49 4.35
N SER A 230 -31.03 -0.62 3.93
CA SER A 230 -32.48 -0.86 4.05
C SER A 230 -32.95 -1.01 5.50
N LYS A 231 -32.02 -1.20 6.43
CA LYS A 231 -32.29 -1.24 7.88
C LYS A 231 -32.59 0.15 8.46
N TYR A 232 -32.32 1.21 7.70
CA TYR A 232 -32.39 2.59 8.16
C TYR A 232 -33.36 3.39 7.30
N SER A 233 -34.10 4.29 7.92
CA SER A 233 -34.95 5.24 7.20
C SER A 233 -34.07 6.26 6.48
N LYS A 234 -34.28 6.42 5.18
CA LYS A 234 -33.56 7.42 4.38
C LYS A 234 -34.34 8.74 4.39
N PRO A 235 -33.72 9.87 4.77
CA PRO A 235 -34.36 11.18 4.70
C PRO A 235 -34.84 11.52 3.28
N LYS A 236 -36.03 12.13 3.15
CA LYS A 236 -36.57 12.59 1.87
C LYS A 236 -35.72 13.72 1.27
N LYS A 237 -35.20 14.59 2.13
CA LYS A 237 -34.30 15.70 1.82
C LYS A 237 -33.13 15.62 2.81
N PHE A 238 -31.93 15.94 2.34
CA PHE A 238 -30.74 16.04 3.18
C PHE A 238 -30.42 17.51 3.46
N ASP A 239 -29.95 17.79 4.67
CA ASP A 239 -29.49 19.12 5.05
C ASP A 239 -28.17 19.46 4.35
N TYR A 240 -27.30 18.47 4.17
CA TYR A 240 -25.98 18.58 3.55
C TYR A 240 -25.73 17.51 2.48
N ASN A 241 -24.81 17.78 1.56
CA ASN A 241 -24.24 16.75 0.70
C ASN A 241 -23.19 15.91 1.44
N LEU A 242 -22.43 16.55 2.32
CA LEU A 242 -21.35 15.94 3.08
C LEU A 242 -21.34 16.49 4.52
N ILE A 243 -21.27 15.60 5.51
CA ILE A 243 -20.86 15.96 6.87
C ILE A 243 -19.45 15.42 7.09
N VAL A 244 -18.58 16.22 7.69
CA VAL A 244 -17.22 15.85 8.06
C VAL A 244 -17.11 15.93 9.58
N ILE A 245 -16.65 14.86 10.23
CA ILE A 245 -16.49 14.79 11.69
C ILE A 245 -15.00 14.83 12.04
N GLY A 246 -14.58 15.91 12.71
CA GLY A 246 -13.20 16.21 13.09
C GLY A 246 -12.57 17.25 12.15
N ALA A 247 -11.97 18.29 12.71
CA ALA A 247 -11.32 19.40 12.02
C ALA A 247 -9.78 19.36 12.14
N GLY A 248 -9.20 18.16 12.15
CA GLY A 248 -7.79 17.96 11.81
C GLY A 248 -7.57 18.04 10.30
N SER A 249 -6.33 17.83 9.84
CA SER A 249 -5.96 18.03 8.42
C SER A 249 -6.81 17.24 7.42
N ALA A 250 -7.21 15.99 7.75
CA ALA A 250 -8.10 15.24 6.88
C ALA A 250 -9.48 15.89 6.76
N GLY A 251 -10.05 16.38 7.86
CA GLY A 251 -11.39 16.96 7.86
C GLY A 251 -11.42 18.33 7.21
N LEU A 252 -10.46 19.19 7.55
CA LEU A 252 -10.26 20.50 6.94
C LEU A 252 -10.12 20.41 5.42
N VAL A 253 -9.22 19.55 4.92
CA VAL A 253 -9.04 19.34 3.47
C VAL A 253 -10.31 18.74 2.85
N SER A 254 -10.99 17.81 3.52
CA SER A 254 -12.21 17.20 3.00
C SER A 254 -13.32 18.23 2.80
N SER A 255 -13.54 19.09 3.80
CA SER A 255 -14.52 20.17 3.79
C SER A 255 -14.20 21.22 2.74
N LEU A 256 -12.93 21.61 2.61
CA LEU A 256 -12.47 22.55 1.60
C LEU A 256 -12.73 22.04 0.18
N ILE A 257 -12.41 20.77 -0.10
CA ILE A 257 -12.67 20.16 -1.42
C ILE A 257 -14.17 20.16 -1.72
N ALA A 258 -15.00 19.78 -0.76
CA ALA A 258 -16.45 19.74 -0.93
C ALA A 258 -17.04 21.13 -1.21
N ALA A 259 -16.61 22.15 -0.46
CA ALA A 259 -17.06 23.52 -0.67
C ALA A 259 -16.58 24.10 -2.01
N THR A 260 -15.34 23.77 -2.42
CA THR A 260 -14.78 24.20 -3.72
C THR A 260 -15.63 23.69 -4.90
N VAL A 261 -16.12 22.45 -4.82
CA VAL A 261 -17.04 21.88 -5.83
C VAL A 261 -18.51 22.25 -5.60
N LYS A 262 -18.77 23.29 -4.80
CA LYS A 262 -20.10 23.85 -4.49
C LYS A 262 -21.08 22.85 -3.86
N SER A 263 -20.57 21.84 -3.15
CA SER A 263 -21.39 20.96 -2.32
C SER A 263 -21.71 21.63 -0.99
N LYS A 264 -22.95 21.49 -0.51
CA LYS A 264 -23.31 21.95 0.83
C LYS A 264 -22.67 21.03 1.87
N VAL A 265 -21.76 21.57 2.67
CA VAL A 265 -20.92 20.80 3.60
C VAL A 265 -20.99 21.34 5.01
N CYS A 266 -21.04 20.43 5.98
CA CYS A 266 -20.94 20.74 7.40
C CYS A 266 -19.68 20.08 7.98
N LEU A 267 -18.89 20.84 8.74
CA LEU A 267 -17.74 20.37 9.50
C LEU A 267 -18.06 20.45 10.99
N ILE A 268 -17.92 19.34 11.71
CA ILE A 268 -18.18 19.25 13.14
C ILE A 268 -16.87 19.02 13.90
N GLU A 269 -16.57 19.87 14.87
CA GLU A 269 -15.38 19.75 15.73
C GLU A 269 -15.75 19.94 17.20
N LYS A 270 -15.26 19.08 18.09
CA LYS A 270 -15.56 19.14 19.53
C LYS A 270 -14.54 19.97 20.33
N HIS A 271 -13.37 20.23 19.77
CA HIS A 271 -12.26 20.95 20.37
C HIS A 271 -11.84 22.15 19.48
N LYS A 272 -10.53 22.43 19.40
CA LYS A 272 -9.98 23.48 18.55
C LYS A 272 -9.84 23.00 17.10
N MET A 273 -10.11 23.90 16.16
CA MET A 273 -9.83 23.68 14.75
C MET A 273 -8.32 23.49 14.52
N GLY A 274 -7.95 22.83 13.42
CA GLY A 274 -6.56 22.46 13.10
C GLY A 274 -6.13 21.12 13.70
N GLY A 275 -6.92 20.56 14.63
CA GLY A 275 -6.69 19.26 15.24
C GLY A 275 -5.35 19.15 15.97
N ASP A 276 -4.81 17.94 16.04
CA ASP A 276 -3.53 17.66 16.69
C ASP A 276 -2.36 18.37 16.00
N CYS A 277 -2.28 18.33 14.67
CA CYS A 277 -1.15 18.87 13.92
C CYS A 277 -0.80 20.33 14.29
N LEU A 278 -1.82 21.20 14.35
CA LEU A 278 -1.66 22.60 14.72
C LEU A 278 -1.49 22.79 16.23
N ASN A 279 -2.35 22.16 17.03
CA ASN A 279 -2.50 22.51 18.44
C ASN A 279 -1.55 21.74 19.36
N THR A 280 -1.30 20.45 19.08
CA THR A 280 -0.62 19.54 20.02
C THR A 280 0.39 18.59 19.35
N GLY A 281 0.75 18.84 18.10
CA GLY A 281 1.53 17.90 17.30
C GLY A 281 2.68 18.57 16.57
N CYS A 282 2.56 18.66 15.25
CA CYS A 282 3.66 19.03 14.36
C CYS A 282 4.15 20.45 14.61
N ILE A 283 3.25 21.44 14.68
CA ILE A 283 3.63 22.85 14.85
C ILE A 283 4.35 23.09 16.18
N PRO A 284 3.81 22.70 17.36
CA PRO A 284 4.50 22.92 18.62
C PRO A 284 5.84 22.16 18.71
N SER A 285 5.89 20.90 18.27
CA SER A 285 7.14 20.12 18.21
C SER A 285 8.22 20.85 17.41
N LYS A 286 7.91 21.27 16.18
CA LYS A 286 8.89 21.89 15.29
C LYS A 286 9.31 23.27 15.82
N ALA A 287 8.40 23.98 16.50
CA ALA A 287 8.70 25.24 17.15
C ALA A 287 9.69 25.09 18.32
N ILE A 288 9.53 24.09 19.20
CA ILE A 288 10.45 23.85 20.33
C ILE A 288 11.78 23.26 19.86
N ILE A 289 11.76 22.33 18.89
CA ILE A 289 12.97 21.75 18.28
C ILE A 289 13.85 22.86 17.71
N LYS A 290 13.26 23.87 17.04
CA LYS A 290 14.03 24.99 16.52
C LYS A 290 14.70 25.81 17.63
N SER A 291 14.01 26.09 18.73
CA SER A 291 14.61 26.78 19.89
C SER A 291 15.75 25.96 20.50
N ALA A 292 15.53 24.65 20.70
CA ALA A 292 16.53 23.72 21.21
C ALA A 292 17.76 23.60 20.28
N LYS A 293 17.56 23.63 18.95
CA LYS A 293 18.66 23.61 17.96
C LYS A 293 19.55 24.85 18.07
N ILE A 294 18.99 26.02 18.38
CA ILE A 294 19.78 27.25 18.62
C ILE A 294 20.70 27.06 19.83
N LEU A 295 20.20 26.50 20.93
CA LEU A 295 21.03 26.23 22.11
C LEU A 295 22.13 25.19 21.83
N SER A 296 21.84 24.20 20.98
CA SER A 296 22.86 23.24 20.53
C SER A 296 23.99 23.94 19.76
N TYR A 297 23.68 24.89 18.87
CA TYR A 297 24.70 25.69 18.20
C TYR A 297 25.53 26.51 19.18
N SER A 298 24.91 27.10 20.21
CA SER A 298 25.65 27.82 21.26
C SER A 298 26.61 26.91 22.02
N LYS A 299 26.17 25.70 22.38
CA LYS A 299 27.03 24.70 23.05
C LYS A 299 28.20 24.23 22.17
N ASN A 300 28.03 24.28 20.85
CA ASN A 300 29.04 23.87 19.87
C ASN A 300 29.69 25.05 19.15
N ALA A 301 29.63 26.26 19.71
CA ALA A 301 30.04 27.50 19.04
C ALA A 301 31.51 27.49 18.58
N GLU A 302 32.37 26.77 19.29
CA GLU A 302 33.79 26.62 18.94
C GLU A 302 34.00 25.99 17.56
N LYS A 303 33.09 25.09 17.13
CA LYS A 303 33.13 24.50 15.78
C LYS A 303 32.96 25.55 14.67
N TYR A 304 32.31 26.66 14.99
CA TYR A 304 32.10 27.80 14.11
C TYR A 304 33.16 28.91 14.31
N GLY A 305 34.24 28.63 15.04
CA GLY A 305 35.29 29.62 15.35
C GLY A 305 34.89 30.66 16.40
N ILE A 306 33.80 30.43 17.13
CA ILE A 306 33.32 31.33 18.19
C ILE A 306 33.76 30.76 19.54
N LYS A 307 34.68 31.44 20.23
CA LYS A 307 35.31 30.95 21.47
C LYS A 307 34.34 30.70 22.63
N SER A 308 33.26 31.47 22.73
CA SER A 308 32.24 31.28 23.78
C SER A 308 30.93 31.93 23.36
N LEU A 309 29.83 31.22 23.60
CA LEU A 309 28.47 31.71 23.43
C LEU A 309 27.60 31.12 24.53
N THR A 310 27.26 31.93 25.55
CA THR A 310 26.44 31.50 26.69
C THR A 310 25.06 32.15 26.60
N PRO A 311 24.03 31.46 26.09
CA PRO A 311 22.69 32.02 25.99
C PRO A 311 21.99 32.00 27.35
N GLU A 312 21.41 33.12 27.75
CA GLU A 312 20.44 33.17 28.83
C GLU A 312 19.04 32.95 28.26
N PHE A 313 18.27 32.03 28.84
CA PHE A 313 16.89 31.79 28.42
C PHE A 313 16.03 31.34 29.59
N ASN A 314 14.73 31.62 29.49
CA ASN A 314 13.71 31.10 30.38
C ASN A 314 12.84 30.08 29.63
N PHE A 315 12.65 28.89 30.21
CA PHE A 315 11.83 27.84 29.60
C PHE A 315 10.38 28.28 29.36
N LYS A 316 9.80 29.07 30.27
CA LYS A 316 8.47 29.66 30.11
C LYS A 316 8.37 30.52 28.86
N ASP A 317 9.40 31.31 28.54
CA ASP A 317 9.41 32.14 27.34
C ASP A 317 9.50 31.31 26.05
N ILE A 318 10.18 30.17 26.09
CA ILE A 318 10.22 29.21 24.99
C ILE A 318 8.82 28.64 24.74
N MET A 319 8.10 28.24 25.80
CA MET A 319 6.73 27.72 25.69
C MET A 319 5.75 28.82 25.24
N ASN A 320 5.91 30.05 25.74
CA ASN A 320 5.15 31.21 25.26
C ASN A 320 5.38 31.46 23.75
N ARG A 321 6.62 31.29 23.27
CA ARG A 321 6.93 31.38 21.83
C ARG A 321 6.22 30.28 21.04
N VAL A 322 6.18 29.04 21.56
CA VAL A 322 5.42 27.94 20.94
C VAL A 322 3.94 28.34 20.79
N HIS A 323 3.31 28.80 21.86
CA HIS A 323 1.91 29.27 21.83
C HIS A 323 1.69 30.45 20.88
N LYS A 324 2.63 31.40 20.82
CA LYS A 324 2.57 32.53 19.87
C LYS A 324 2.60 32.05 18.41
N ILE A 325 3.38 31.03 18.10
CA ILE A 325 3.44 30.44 16.75
C ILE A 325 2.14 29.74 16.40
N ILE A 326 1.58 28.94 17.32
CA ILE A 326 0.26 28.29 17.13
C ILE A 326 -0.79 29.37 16.82
N LYS A 327 -0.90 30.40 17.66
CA LYS A 327 -1.86 31.51 17.49
C LYS A 327 -1.66 32.28 16.18
N LYS A 328 -0.42 32.38 15.68
CA LYS A 328 -0.13 33.02 14.39
C LYS A 328 -0.62 32.20 13.20
N ILE A 329 -0.63 30.86 13.32
CA ILE A 329 -1.02 29.94 12.23
C ILE A 329 -2.51 29.60 12.31
N GLU A 330 -3.10 29.59 13.51
CA GLU A 330 -4.51 29.27 13.78
C GLU A 330 -5.54 29.94 12.85
N PRO A 331 -5.39 31.21 12.43
CA PRO A 331 -6.33 31.83 11.47
C PRO A 331 -6.44 31.07 10.13
N HIS A 332 -5.43 30.29 9.74
CA HIS A 332 -5.49 29.47 8.55
C HIS A 332 -6.47 28.30 8.66
N ASP A 333 -6.76 27.83 9.87
CA ASP A 333 -7.64 26.70 10.12
C ASP A 333 -8.94 27.12 10.82
N SER A 334 -9.19 28.43 10.97
CA SER A 334 -10.26 28.93 11.81
C SER A 334 -11.67 28.74 11.24
N VAL A 335 -12.66 28.82 12.13
CA VAL A 335 -14.09 28.75 11.80
C VAL A 335 -14.46 29.84 10.79
N GLU A 336 -13.94 31.05 10.98
CA GLU A 336 -14.21 32.22 10.13
C GLU A 336 -13.77 31.95 8.69
N ARG A 337 -12.51 31.53 8.50
CA ARG A 337 -11.98 31.21 7.17
C ARG A 337 -12.81 30.12 6.48
N TYR A 338 -13.14 29.05 7.19
CA TYR A 338 -13.90 27.94 6.61
C TYR A 338 -15.34 28.34 6.28
N THR A 339 -15.94 29.22 7.09
CA THR A 339 -17.27 29.78 6.82
C THR A 339 -17.25 30.66 5.57
N GLU A 340 -16.26 31.53 5.39
CA GLU A 340 -16.06 32.33 4.17
C GLU A 340 -15.90 31.46 2.91
N LEU A 341 -15.25 30.29 3.06
CA LEU A 341 -15.07 29.32 1.98
C LEU A 341 -16.34 28.50 1.68
N GLY A 342 -17.42 28.70 2.44
CA GLY A 342 -18.72 28.05 2.23
C GLY A 342 -18.94 26.77 3.03
N VAL A 343 -18.18 26.56 4.10
CA VAL A 343 -18.33 25.42 5.03
C VAL A 343 -19.11 25.85 6.25
N GLU A 344 -20.21 25.15 6.57
CA GLU A 344 -20.90 25.37 7.83
C GLU A 344 -20.15 24.65 8.97
N CYS A 345 -19.60 25.40 9.91
CA CYS A 345 -18.82 24.86 11.02
C CYS A 345 -19.67 24.78 12.29
N ILE A 346 -19.74 23.61 12.91
CA ILE A 346 -20.48 23.39 14.17
C ILE A 346 -19.49 22.92 15.24
N SER A 347 -19.42 23.66 16.35
CA SER A 347 -18.70 23.21 17.53
C SER A 347 -19.56 22.26 18.35
N GLY A 348 -19.06 21.04 18.61
CA GLY A 348 -19.74 20.05 19.44
C GLY A 348 -19.32 18.61 19.17
N SER A 349 -19.72 17.71 20.07
CA SER A 349 -19.50 16.27 19.91
C SER A 349 -20.51 15.66 18.94
N ALA A 350 -20.01 14.97 17.91
CA ALA A 350 -20.82 14.29 16.91
C ALA A 350 -21.04 12.82 17.27
N THR A 351 -22.27 12.32 17.14
CA THR A 351 -22.60 10.89 17.25
C THR A 351 -23.42 10.47 16.03
N LEU A 352 -22.99 9.42 15.34
CA LEU A 352 -23.75 8.81 14.25
C LEU A 352 -25.01 8.14 14.81
N ILE A 353 -26.17 8.55 14.31
CA ILE A 353 -27.47 7.95 14.65
C ILE A 353 -27.85 6.90 13.59
N SER A 354 -27.57 7.21 12.33
CA SER A 354 -27.86 6.35 11.18
C SER A 354 -26.76 6.55 10.10
N PRO A 355 -26.76 5.77 9.01
CA PRO A 355 -25.87 6.00 7.86
C PRO A 355 -25.99 7.38 7.20
N TYR A 356 -27.00 8.17 7.59
CA TYR A 356 -27.35 9.45 6.98
C TYR A 356 -27.39 10.60 8.00
N GLU A 357 -27.47 10.31 9.29
CA GLU A 357 -27.80 11.29 10.32
C GLU A 357 -26.77 11.32 11.44
N VAL A 358 -26.44 12.54 11.86
CA VAL A 358 -25.50 12.83 12.93
C VAL A 358 -26.20 13.68 13.98
N SER A 359 -26.07 13.30 15.25
CA SER A 359 -26.43 14.14 16.38
C SER A 359 -25.27 15.03 16.76
N VAL A 360 -25.50 16.33 16.90
CA VAL A 360 -24.56 17.30 17.45
C VAL A 360 -25.35 18.33 18.27
N ASN A 361 -24.93 18.61 19.51
CA ASN A 361 -25.61 19.53 20.43
C ASN A 361 -27.12 19.25 20.56
N GLN A 362 -27.51 17.97 20.67
CA GLN A 362 -28.90 17.49 20.74
C GLN A 362 -29.75 17.79 19.48
N LYS A 363 -29.16 18.32 18.41
CA LYS A 363 -29.79 18.48 17.11
C LYS A 363 -29.37 17.34 16.19
N THR A 364 -30.31 16.84 15.41
CA THR A 364 -30.03 15.84 14.37
C THR A 364 -29.95 16.54 13.02
N ILE A 365 -28.84 16.35 12.31
CA ILE A 365 -28.63 16.84 10.95
C ILE A 365 -28.36 15.67 10.01
N SER A 366 -28.70 15.85 8.74
CA SER A 366 -28.64 14.78 7.74
C SER A 366 -27.71 15.09 6.56
N ALA A 367 -27.02 14.08 6.05
CA ALA A 367 -26.19 14.17 4.85
C ALA A 367 -26.26 12.93 3.95
N LYS A 368 -26.00 13.15 2.65
CA LYS A 368 -25.87 12.04 1.70
C LYS A 368 -24.68 11.13 2.02
N ASN A 369 -23.55 11.73 2.41
CA ASN A 369 -22.36 11.02 2.83
C ASN A 369 -21.76 11.66 4.07
N ILE A 370 -20.96 10.88 4.81
CA ILE A 370 -20.26 11.31 6.01
C ILE A 370 -18.78 10.91 5.88
N ILE A 371 -17.85 11.81 6.19
CA ILE A 371 -16.42 11.51 6.34
C ILE A 371 -16.05 11.57 7.82
N LEU A 372 -15.49 10.47 8.31
CA LEU A 372 -14.90 10.36 9.65
C LEU A 372 -13.42 10.73 9.57
N ALA A 373 -13.06 11.84 10.21
CA ALA A 373 -11.71 12.39 10.30
C ALA A 373 -11.33 12.64 11.77
N THR A 374 -11.71 11.70 12.65
CA THR A 374 -11.65 11.82 14.12
C THR A 374 -10.23 11.72 14.70
N GLY A 375 -9.23 11.45 13.86
CA GLY A 375 -7.83 11.43 14.24
C GLY A 375 -7.43 10.24 15.13
N ALA A 376 -6.40 10.46 15.93
CA ALA A 376 -5.89 9.53 16.93
C ALA A 376 -5.49 10.30 18.19
N SER A 377 -5.35 9.58 19.30
CA SER A 377 -4.87 10.10 20.57
C SER A 377 -3.70 9.25 21.10
N PRO A 378 -2.85 9.79 22.00
CA PRO A 378 -1.77 9.04 22.62
C PRO A 378 -2.26 7.72 23.22
N PHE A 379 -1.51 6.64 22.98
CA PHE A 379 -1.80 5.35 23.62
C PHE A 379 -1.12 5.30 24.99
N ILE A 380 -1.91 5.12 26.04
CA ILE A 380 -1.40 4.95 27.41
C ILE A 380 -1.26 3.45 27.69
N PRO A 381 -0.04 2.93 27.90
CA PRO A 381 0.17 1.53 28.20
C PRO A 381 -0.32 1.22 29.63
N PRO A 382 -0.80 0.00 29.90
CA PRO A 382 -1.28 -0.41 31.22
C PRO A 382 -0.10 -0.70 32.17
N ILE A 383 0.65 0.33 32.54
CA ILE A 383 1.76 0.25 33.50
C ILE A 383 1.20 0.47 34.90
N LYS A 384 1.48 -0.44 35.83
CA LYS A 384 0.98 -0.34 37.21
C LYS A 384 1.44 0.97 37.85
N GLY A 385 0.51 1.74 38.42
CA GLY A 385 0.81 2.99 39.13
C GLY A 385 0.91 4.24 38.25
N ILE A 386 0.78 4.11 36.92
CA ILE A 386 0.79 5.27 36.01
C ILE A 386 -0.42 6.19 36.21
N GLU A 387 -1.54 5.62 36.66
CA GLU A 387 -2.79 6.31 36.99
C GLU A 387 -2.69 7.18 38.25
N HIS A 388 -1.65 6.99 39.07
CA HIS A 388 -1.44 7.73 40.31
C HIS A 388 -0.47 8.91 40.17
N ILE A 389 0.01 9.18 38.95
CA ILE A 389 0.91 10.28 38.66
C ILE A 389 0.35 11.16 37.54
N GLU A 390 0.75 12.42 37.55
CA GLU A 390 0.62 13.27 36.37
C GLU A 390 1.71 12.88 35.38
N TYR A 391 1.31 12.37 34.21
CA TYR A 391 2.18 12.04 33.10
C TYR A 391 1.96 12.98 31.92
N LEU A 392 3.02 13.18 31.15
CA LEU A 392 3.00 13.95 29.92
C LEU A 392 2.74 13.04 28.74
N THR A 393 2.12 13.60 27.70
CA THR A 393 1.87 12.99 26.40
C THR A 393 2.11 14.06 25.34
N SER A 394 1.99 13.69 24.06
CA SER A 394 1.99 14.72 23.02
C SER A 394 0.83 15.73 23.15
N GLU A 395 -0.23 15.46 23.92
CA GLU A 395 -1.36 16.39 24.03
C GLU A 395 -1.13 17.51 25.06
N ASN A 396 -0.47 17.23 26.20
CA ASN A 396 -0.36 18.14 27.33
C ASN A 396 1.07 18.65 27.62
N ILE A 397 2.10 18.13 26.94
CA ILE A 397 3.49 18.59 27.13
C ILE A 397 3.68 20.07 26.76
N TRP A 398 2.76 20.67 26.01
CA TRP A 398 2.87 22.05 25.56
C TRP A 398 2.47 23.08 26.63
N ASP A 399 1.85 22.62 27.72
CA ASP A 399 1.33 23.51 28.77
C ASP A 399 2.27 23.64 29.96
N ILE A 400 3.32 22.81 30.06
CA ILE A 400 4.28 22.87 31.17
C ILE A 400 5.04 24.20 31.18
N GLN A 401 5.24 24.75 32.38
CA GLN A 401 5.89 26.05 32.57
C GLN A 401 7.31 25.91 33.15
N GLU A 402 7.63 24.74 33.69
CA GLU A 402 8.91 24.42 34.31
C GLU A 402 9.60 23.30 33.54
N LEU A 403 10.91 23.44 33.34
CA LEU A 403 11.72 22.43 32.69
C LEU A 403 11.97 21.28 33.67
N PRO A 404 11.54 20.03 33.36
CA PRO A 404 11.84 18.89 34.23
C PRO A 404 13.35 18.65 34.27
N LYS A 405 13.93 18.47 35.47
CA LYS A 405 15.37 18.19 35.59
C LYS A 405 15.67 16.78 35.12
N ASN A 406 14.85 15.80 35.50
CA ASN A 406 14.94 14.41 35.08
C ASN A 406 13.66 14.01 34.35
N LEU A 407 13.77 13.79 33.04
CA LEU A 407 12.67 13.42 32.16
C LEU A 407 12.86 11.99 31.65
N ILE A 408 11.92 11.10 31.97
CA ILE A 408 11.84 9.80 31.30
C ILE A 408 10.92 9.92 30.08
N VAL A 409 11.35 9.38 28.94
CA VAL A 409 10.54 9.25 27.73
C VAL A 409 10.27 7.77 27.48
N LEU A 410 9.02 7.35 27.66
CA LEU A 410 8.57 6.00 27.35
C LEU A 410 8.27 5.90 25.85
N GLY A 411 9.07 5.11 25.12
CA GLY A 411 8.94 4.90 23.68
C GLY A 411 9.98 5.68 22.88
N GLY A 412 10.78 4.95 22.12
CA GLY A 412 11.79 5.42 21.18
C GLY A 412 11.25 5.65 19.76
N GLY A 413 9.97 5.93 19.59
CA GLY A 413 9.39 6.32 18.30
C GLY A 413 9.84 7.74 17.85
N PRO A 414 9.42 8.22 16.67
CA PRO A 414 9.79 9.55 16.16
C PRO A 414 9.48 10.69 17.15
N ILE A 415 8.28 10.70 17.75
CA ILE A 415 7.88 11.71 18.75
C ILE A 415 8.80 11.67 19.97
N GLY A 416 9.08 10.47 20.48
CA GLY A 416 9.96 10.28 21.64
C GLY A 416 11.38 10.76 21.35
N CYS A 417 11.93 10.44 20.18
CA CYS A 417 13.27 10.87 19.76
C CYS A 417 13.35 12.41 19.60
N GLU A 418 12.40 13.00 18.87
CA GLU A 418 12.33 14.46 18.66
C GLU A 418 12.29 15.24 19.98
N LEU A 419 11.40 14.83 20.90
CA LEU A 419 11.23 15.53 22.17
C LEU A 419 12.38 15.24 23.14
N SER A 420 12.94 14.04 23.13
CA SER A 420 14.12 13.73 23.96
C SER A 420 15.28 14.65 23.62
N GLN A 421 15.57 14.82 22.33
CA GLN A 421 16.66 15.69 21.90
C GLN A 421 16.37 17.16 22.21
N ALA A 422 15.13 17.62 22.00
CA ALA A 422 14.74 18.98 22.31
C ALA A 422 14.91 19.29 23.80
N PHE A 423 14.37 18.46 24.69
CA PHE A 423 14.45 18.67 26.14
C PHE A 423 15.88 18.54 26.68
N ALA A 424 16.68 17.61 26.16
CA ALA A 424 18.08 17.49 26.54
C ALA A 424 18.89 18.76 26.19
N ARG A 425 18.67 19.32 24.99
CA ARG A 425 19.29 20.58 24.55
C ARG A 425 18.80 21.80 25.34
N LEU A 426 17.59 21.74 25.90
CA LEU A 426 17.07 22.74 26.84
C LEU A 426 17.61 22.55 28.27
N GLY A 427 18.33 21.46 28.57
CA GLY A 427 19.00 21.23 29.86
C GLY A 427 18.41 20.14 30.74
N SER A 428 17.41 19.38 30.29
CA SER A 428 16.91 18.21 31.02
C SER A 428 17.88 17.02 30.93
N ASN A 429 18.01 16.24 32.00
CA ASN A 429 18.57 14.89 31.96
C ASN A 429 17.51 13.95 31.39
N VAL A 430 17.71 13.45 30.18
CA VAL A 430 16.71 12.65 29.47
C VAL A 430 17.10 11.17 29.41
N THR A 431 16.17 10.29 29.77
CA THR A 431 16.29 8.84 29.58
C THR A 431 15.16 8.30 28.72
N ILE A 432 15.50 7.72 27.56
CA ILE A 432 14.56 7.02 26.69
C ILE A 432 14.48 5.56 27.14
N VAL A 433 13.26 5.07 27.38
CA VAL A 433 13.00 3.66 27.70
C VAL A 433 12.19 3.04 26.56
N GLU A 434 12.80 2.11 25.83
CA GLU A 434 12.21 1.44 24.68
C GLU A 434 12.22 -0.08 24.88
N MET A 435 11.07 -0.71 24.63
CA MET A 435 10.91 -2.16 24.74
C MET A 435 11.54 -2.90 23.56
N ALA A 436 11.54 -2.31 22.38
CA ALA A 436 12.15 -2.85 21.17
C ALA A 436 13.67 -2.86 21.23
N GLY A 437 14.29 -3.55 20.26
CA GLY A 437 15.74 -3.67 20.15
C GLY A 437 16.45 -2.36 19.80
N ASN A 438 15.77 -1.45 19.10
CA ASN A 438 16.30 -0.15 18.65
C ASN A 438 15.22 0.93 18.79
N ILE A 439 15.65 2.19 18.89
CA ILE A 439 14.79 3.35 18.64
C ILE A 439 14.38 3.41 17.16
N MET A 440 13.34 4.17 16.84
CA MET A 440 12.81 4.36 15.49
C MET A 440 12.66 3.04 14.72
N GLY A 441 12.01 2.02 15.31
CA GLY A 441 12.03 0.64 14.82
C GLY A 441 11.47 0.37 13.40
N ARG A 442 11.02 1.40 12.67
CA ARG A 442 10.74 1.32 11.23
C ARG A 442 11.95 1.57 10.34
N GLU A 443 12.98 2.22 10.86
CA GLU A 443 14.19 2.57 10.11
C GLU A 443 15.24 1.45 10.13
N ASP A 444 16.18 1.51 9.18
CA ASP A 444 17.29 0.56 9.11
C ASP A 444 18.28 0.80 10.26
N HIS A 445 19.02 -0.25 10.65
CA HIS A 445 19.99 -0.18 11.75
C HIS A 445 21.03 0.93 11.58
N ASP A 446 21.54 1.15 10.37
CA ASP A 446 22.53 2.20 10.11
C ASP A 446 21.98 3.63 10.31
N VAL A 447 20.66 3.80 10.27
CA VAL A 447 19.98 5.07 10.64
C VAL A 447 19.90 5.19 12.16
N THR A 448 19.46 4.12 12.83
CA THR A 448 19.28 4.13 14.28
C THR A 448 20.61 4.29 15.01
N ASP A 449 21.69 3.70 14.50
CA ASP A 449 23.02 3.77 15.08
C ASP A 449 23.56 5.22 15.08
N ILE A 450 23.33 5.97 13.99
CA ILE A 450 23.73 7.38 13.90
C ILE A 450 22.96 8.22 14.92
N ILE A 451 21.65 8.03 15.04
CA ILE A 451 20.83 8.81 15.98
C ILE A 451 21.15 8.42 17.43
N THR A 452 21.34 7.14 17.74
CA THR A 452 21.74 6.69 19.08
C THR A 452 23.09 7.26 19.47
N LYS A 453 24.11 7.20 18.60
CA LYS A 453 25.41 7.82 18.86
C LYS A 453 25.29 9.33 19.11
N LYS A 454 24.46 10.01 18.30
CA LYS A 454 24.21 11.44 18.47
C LYS A 454 23.53 11.78 19.79
N PHE A 455 22.62 10.92 20.25
CA PHE A 455 21.97 11.03 21.55
C PHE A 455 22.95 10.83 22.70
N GLU A 456 23.85 9.84 22.59
CA GLU A 456 24.93 9.63 23.57
C GLU A 456 25.88 10.84 23.66
N GLU A 457 26.29 11.43 22.53
CA GLU A 457 27.08 12.66 22.48
C GLU A 457 26.37 13.87 23.13
N GLU A 458 25.03 13.86 23.14
CA GLU A 458 24.19 14.88 23.79
C GLU A 458 23.78 14.50 25.22
N ASN A 459 24.39 13.45 25.80
CA ASN A 459 24.12 12.92 27.14
C ASN A 459 22.67 12.43 27.36
N ILE A 460 22.02 11.96 26.30
CA ILE A 460 20.71 11.32 26.38
C ILE A 460 20.93 9.83 26.62
N THR A 461 20.36 9.29 27.69
CA THR A 461 20.47 7.86 28.00
C THR A 461 19.45 7.08 27.18
N VAL A 462 19.89 6.09 26.39
CA VAL A 462 18.99 5.28 25.55
C VAL A 462 18.97 3.83 26.05
N LEU A 463 17.84 3.42 26.64
CA LEU A 463 17.64 2.09 27.20
C LEU A 463 16.70 1.26 26.31
N THR A 464 17.27 0.53 25.36
CA THR A 464 16.52 -0.42 24.50
C THR A 464 16.35 -1.78 25.16
N LYS A 465 15.35 -2.57 24.74
CA LYS A 465 14.97 -3.85 25.35
C LYS A 465 14.54 -3.74 26.83
N HIS A 466 14.15 -2.55 27.27
CA HIS A 466 13.67 -2.29 28.62
C HIS A 466 12.14 -2.19 28.61
N MET A 467 11.47 -3.09 29.33
CA MET A 467 10.02 -3.09 29.42
C MET A 467 9.57 -2.43 30.72
N ALA A 468 8.95 -1.26 30.64
CA ALA A 468 8.34 -0.60 31.80
C ALA A 468 7.27 -1.51 32.45
N LYS A 469 7.37 -1.71 33.77
CA LYS A 469 6.49 -2.61 34.54
C LYS A 469 5.60 -1.84 35.52
N GLU A 470 6.20 -0.97 36.32
CA GLU A 470 5.56 -0.34 37.46
C GLU A 470 6.17 1.04 37.70
N ILE A 471 5.35 1.97 38.18
CA ILE A 471 5.77 3.26 38.72
C ILE A 471 5.46 3.27 40.21
N LYS A 472 6.47 3.56 41.02
CA LYS A 472 6.34 3.74 42.47
C LYS A 472 6.52 5.21 42.84
N THR A 473 5.79 5.64 43.85
CA THR A 473 5.96 6.94 44.50
C THR A 473 6.43 6.70 45.93
N ASP A 474 7.65 7.13 46.27
CA ASP A 474 8.21 6.99 47.63
C ASP A 474 8.63 8.36 48.16
N LYS A 475 7.99 8.83 49.24
CA LYS A 475 8.40 10.01 50.03
C LYS A 475 8.89 11.22 49.20
N GLN A 476 8.18 11.53 48.10
CA GLN A 476 8.39 12.58 47.09
C GLN A 476 9.15 12.18 45.80
N ASP A 477 9.86 11.06 45.78
CA ASP A 477 10.52 10.55 44.57
C ASP A 477 9.55 9.70 43.72
N LYS A 478 9.54 9.92 42.40
CA LYS A 478 8.88 9.01 41.44
C LYS A 478 9.93 8.08 40.82
N ILE A 479 9.65 6.78 40.82
CA ILE A 479 10.57 5.74 40.35
C ILE A 479 9.88 4.90 39.29
N LEU A 480 10.49 4.79 38.11
CA LEU A 480 10.09 3.85 37.07
C LEU A 480 10.89 2.55 37.25
N ILE A 481 10.18 1.43 37.33
CA ILE A 481 10.76 0.09 37.30
C ILE A 481 10.59 -0.49 35.90
N ALA A 482 11.71 -0.79 35.25
CA ALA A 482 11.75 -1.47 33.96
C ALA A 482 12.47 -2.82 34.07
N SER A 483 12.01 -3.81 33.31
CA SER A 483 12.66 -5.12 33.22
C SER A 483 13.62 -5.17 32.04
N PHE A 484 14.87 -5.56 32.32
CA PHE A 484 15.90 -5.82 31.33
C PHE A 484 16.55 -7.18 31.62
N LYS A 485 16.52 -8.09 30.63
CA LYS A 485 17.04 -9.47 30.77
C LYS A 485 16.53 -10.19 32.05
N GLY A 486 15.27 -9.94 32.42
CA GLY A 486 14.63 -10.53 33.60
C GLY A 486 15.01 -9.90 34.94
N LYS A 487 15.85 -8.85 34.96
CA LYS A 487 16.19 -8.08 36.15
C LYS A 487 15.46 -6.74 36.14
N ASP A 488 15.07 -6.27 37.32
CA ASP A 488 14.46 -4.96 37.48
C ASP A 488 15.54 -3.87 37.55
N VAL A 489 15.30 -2.78 36.84
CA VAL A 489 16.13 -1.58 36.75
C VAL A 489 15.27 -0.40 37.17
N GLU A 490 15.74 0.35 38.17
CA GLU A 490 15.01 1.48 38.74
C GLU A 490 15.58 2.81 38.22
N MET A 491 14.70 3.74 37.85
CA MET A 491 15.05 5.07 37.36
C MET A 491 14.22 6.12 38.07
N LYS A 492 14.88 7.06 38.77
CA LYS A 492 14.22 8.22 39.37
C LYS A 492 13.89 9.27 38.31
N PHE A 493 12.76 9.95 38.46
CA PHE A 493 12.34 11.00 37.52
C PHE A 493 11.44 12.04 38.16
N ASP A 494 11.38 13.23 37.54
CA ASP A 494 10.45 14.29 37.94
C ASP A 494 9.16 14.21 37.12
N GLN A 495 9.34 14.02 35.81
CA GLN A 495 8.27 13.90 34.82
C GLN A 495 8.50 12.70 33.89
N ILE A 496 7.41 12.13 33.40
CA ILE A 496 7.43 11.04 32.43
C ILE A 496 6.58 11.41 31.20
N LEU A 497 7.17 11.29 30.02
CA LEU A 497 6.51 11.49 28.73
C LEU A 497 6.17 10.13 28.13
N VAL A 498 4.89 9.87 27.92
CA VAL A 498 4.38 8.67 27.26
C VAL A 498 4.31 8.92 25.75
N ALA A 499 5.21 8.30 24.99
CA ALA A 499 5.36 8.42 23.53
C ALA A 499 5.40 7.04 22.83
N VAL A 500 4.68 6.05 23.35
CA VAL A 500 4.70 4.65 22.88
C VAL A 500 3.80 4.37 21.67
N GLY A 501 3.14 5.38 21.12
CA GLY A 501 2.28 5.26 19.94
C GLY A 501 0.97 6.03 20.06
N ARG A 502 0.14 5.93 19.02
CA ARG A 502 -1.15 6.61 18.93
C ARG A 502 -2.25 5.59 18.58
N LYS A 503 -3.41 5.74 19.20
CA LYS A 503 -4.60 4.91 18.99
C LYS A 503 -5.66 5.69 18.22
N ALA A 504 -6.23 5.09 17.17
CA ALA A 504 -7.31 5.69 16.39
C ALA A 504 -8.54 6.00 17.26
N ASN A 505 -9.16 7.16 17.03
CA ASN A 505 -10.33 7.62 17.77
C ASN A 505 -11.62 7.04 17.17
N THR A 506 -12.01 5.84 17.60
CA THR A 506 -13.18 5.11 17.08
C THR A 506 -14.32 4.91 18.09
N THR A 507 -14.18 5.41 19.32
CA THR A 507 -15.17 5.25 20.38
C THR A 507 -15.97 6.54 20.58
N GLY A 508 -17.24 6.43 21.00
CA GLY A 508 -18.08 7.60 21.32
C GLY A 508 -18.70 8.29 20.11
N PHE A 509 -18.52 7.75 18.90
CA PHE A 509 -19.10 8.28 17.66
C PHE A 509 -20.33 7.48 17.18
N GLY A 510 -20.80 6.48 17.93
CA GLY A 510 -21.94 5.62 17.55
C GLY A 510 -21.60 4.54 16.52
N LEU A 511 -20.32 4.28 16.26
CA LEU A 511 -19.84 3.34 15.26
C LEU A 511 -20.22 1.89 15.56
N GLU A 512 -20.19 1.52 16.85
CA GLU A 512 -20.51 0.20 17.35
C GLU A 512 -21.99 -0.13 17.10
N LYS A 513 -22.88 0.84 17.37
CA LYS A 513 -24.33 0.70 17.14
C LYS A 513 -24.69 0.52 15.67
N LEU A 514 -23.89 1.12 14.77
CA LEU A 514 -24.05 0.97 13.32
C LEU A 514 -23.35 -0.27 12.74
N GLY A 515 -22.59 -1.00 13.56
CA GLY A 515 -21.83 -2.17 13.10
C GLY A 515 -20.72 -1.80 12.11
N VAL A 516 -20.07 -0.64 12.29
CA VAL A 516 -18.91 -0.27 11.49
C VAL A 516 -17.73 -1.17 11.87
N GLU A 517 -17.14 -1.84 10.89
CA GLU A 517 -16.05 -2.78 11.14
C GLU A 517 -14.73 -2.06 11.48
N LEU A 518 -14.00 -2.58 12.47
CA LEU A 518 -12.66 -2.12 12.84
C LEU A 518 -11.59 -3.13 12.41
N ASN A 519 -10.37 -2.65 12.23
CA ASN A 519 -9.18 -3.49 12.10
C ASN A 519 -8.70 -3.95 13.49
N PRO A 520 -7.86 -5.01 13.58
CA PRO A 520 -7.35 -5.50 14.87
C PRO A 520 -6.57 -4.47 15.69
N ASN A 521 -5.97 -3.47 15.05
CA ASN A 521 -5.26 -2.36 15.70
C ASN A 521 -6.19 -1.23 16.18
N GLY A 522 -7.50 -1.37 16.01
CA GLY A 522 -8.51 -0.39 16.40
C GLY A 522 -8.79 0.71 15.35
N SER A 523 -8.11 0.73 14.20
CA SER A 523 -8.45 1.70 13.13
C SER A 523 -9.73 1.29 12.38
N LEU A 524 -10.39 2.23 11.69
CA LEU A 524 -11.57 1.91 10.89
C LEU A 524 -11.20 1.03 9.69
N LYS A 525 -11.94 -0.05 9.48
CA LYS A 525 -11.74 -0.91 8.32
C LYS A 525 -12.38 -0.27 7.09
N VAL A 526 -11.54 0.11 6.14
CA VAL A 526 -11.95 0.72 4.87
C VAL A 526 -11.47 -0.09 3.67
N ASN A 527 -12.17 0.06 2.55
CA ASN A 527 -11.71 -0.46 1.27
C ASN A 527 -10.69 0.49 0.61
N GLU A 528 -10.23 0.12 -0.60
CA GLU A 528 -9.24 0.88 -1.39
C GLU A 528 -9.69 2.31 -1.81
N TYR A 529 -10.95 2.65 -1.55
CA TYR A 529 -11.57 3.94 -1.83
C TYR A 529 -11.90 4.73 -0.56
N LEU A 530 -11.40 4.29 0.61
CA LEU A 530 -11.64 4.87 1.93
C LEU A 530 -13.10 4.81 2.41
N GLN A 531 -13.89 3.91 1.84
CA GLN A 531 -15.28 3.65 2.25
C GLN A 531 -15.32 2.53 3.30
N THR A 532 -16.12 2.73 4.35
CA THR A 532 -16.30 1.75 5.45
C THR A 532 -17.23 0.59 5.04
N SER A 533 -17.62 -0.26 6.00
CA SER A 533 -18.68 -1.27 5.79
C SER A 533 -20.05 -0.65 5.50
N ILE A 534 -20.26 0.64 5.85
CA ILE A 534 -21.46 1.42 5.56
C ILE A 534 -21.21 2.27 4.30
N PRO A 535 -21.98 2.09 3.21
CA PRO A 535 -21.65 2.69 1.90
C PRO A 535 -21.62 4.23 1.86
N THR A 536 -22.31 4.90 2.78
CA THR A 536 -22.39 6.36 2.87
C THR A 536 -21.33 6.96 3.79
N ILE A 537 -20.57 6.12 4.50
CA ILE A 537 -19.58 6.55 5.48
C ILE A 537 -18.17 6.24 4.95
N TYR A 538 -17.37 7.29 4.86
CA TYR A 538 -15.98 7.29 4.45
C TYR A 538 -15.08 7.70 5.62
N CYS A 539 -13.78 7.47 5.50
CA CYS A 539 -12.85 7.72 6.59
C CYS A 539 -11.47 8.14 6.05
N ALA A 540 -10.86 9.16 6.66
CA ALA A 540 -9.56 9.68 6.26
C ALA A 540 -8.74 10.16 7.47
N GLY A 541 -7.41 10.14 7.32
CA GLY A 541 -6.46 10.48 8.37
C GLY A 541 -6.14 9.33 9.30
N ASP A 542 -5.62 9.66 10.48
CA ASP A 542 -5.10 8.70 11.46
C ASP A 542 -6.11 7.62 11.87
N VAL A 543 -7.40 7.93 11.84
CA VAL A 543 -8.47 6.97 12.14
C VAL A 543 -8.61 5.87 11.07
N ALA A 544 -8.22 6.14 9.81
CA ALA A 544 -8.18 5.14 8.74
C ALA A 544 -6.89 4.30 8.82
N GLY A 545 -5.76 4.97 9.12
CA GLY A 545 -4.42 4.41 8.94
C GLY A 545 -4.10 4.12 7.46
N PRO A 546 -3.03 3.38 7.15
CA PRO A 546 -2.03 2.84 8.08
C PRO A 546 -0.95 3.86 8.50
N TYR A 547 -0.94 5.04 7.87
CA TYR A 547 0.01 6.10 8.17
C TYR A 547 -0.67 7.20 8.97
N GLN A 548 -0.02 7.63 10.06
CA GLN A 548 -0.47 8.69 10.95
C GLN A 548 0.39 9.93 10.73
N PHE A 549 0.25 10.52 9.54
CA PHE A 549 1.00 11.70 9.12
C PHE A 549 0.04 12.74 8.52
N THR A 550 0.22 14.00 8.87
CA THR A 550 -0.58 15.15 8.41
C THR A 550 -0.76 15.19 6.89
N HIS A 551 0.31 15.07 6.12
CA HIS A 551 0.26 15.10 4.66
C HIS A 551 -0.39 13.84 4.07
N THR A 552 -0.30 12.68 4.76
CA THR A 552 -1.01 11.48 4.34
C THR A 552 -2.51 11.59 4.63
N ALA A 553 -2.88 12.23 5.74
CA ALA A 553 -4.26 12.56 6.06
C ALA A 553 -4.89 13.48 5.00
N ALA A 554 -4.16 14.52 4.56
CA ALA A 554 -4.57 15.39 3.47
C ALA A 554 -4.68 14.64 2.13
N HIS A 555 -3.72 13.77 1.81
CA HIS A 555 -3.77 12.91 0.62
C HIS A 555 -5.02 12.02 0.63
N GLN A 556 -5.29 11.35 1.75
CA GLN A 556 -6.49 10.52 1.93
C GLN A 556 -7.79 11.33 1.81
N ALA A 557 -7.84 12.52 2.41
CA ALA A 557 -9.00 13.41 2.36
C ALA A 557 -9.44 13.69 0.92
N TRP A 558 -8.50 13.92 0.00
CA TRP A 558 -8.82 14.09 -1.41
C TRP A 558 -9.58 12.88 -1.98
N PHE A 559 -9.09 11.66 -1.75
CA PHE A 559 -9.77 10.46 -2.24
C PHE A 559 -11.12 10.23 -1.54
N ALA A 560 -11.20 10.44 -0.22
CA ALA A 560 -12.44 10.26 0.53
C ALA A 560 -13.53 11.26 0.07
N SER A 561 -13.18 12.53 -0.11
CA SER A 561 -14.10 13.55 -0.62
C SER A 561 -14.55 13.28 -2.05
N VAL A 562 -13.63 13.01 -2.97
CA VAL A 562 -13.98 12.76 -4.38
C VAL A 562 -14.81 11.46 -4.50
N ASN A 563 -14.44 10.40 -3.79
CA ASN A 563 -15.19 9.14 -3.83
C ASN A 563 -16.57 9.26 -3.16
N SER A 564 -16.70 10.03 -2.08
CA SER A 564 -18.00 10.21 -1.42
C SER A 564 -18.96 11.05 -2.27
N LEU A 565 -18.48 12.13 -2.89
CA LEU A 565 -19.30 13.02 -3.71
C LEU A 565 -19.59 12.44 -5.11
N PHE A 566 -18.57 11.88 -5.77
CA PHE A 566 -18.62 11.51 -7.20
C PHE A 566 -18.42 10.00 -7.46
N GLY A 567 -18.30 9.17 -6.42
CA GLY A 567 -18.00 7.74 -6.54
C GLY A 567 -19.03 6.91 -7.31
N HIS A 568 -20.23 7.44 -7.56
CA HIS A 568 -21.24 6.83 -8.41
C HIS A 568 -20.90 6.94 -9.91
N LEU A 569 -20.12 7.96 -10.31
CA LEU A 569 -19.61 8.14 -11.67
C LEU A 569 -18.26 7.44 -11.84
N LYS A 570 -17.32 7.73 -10.94
CA LYS A 570 -15.95 7.20 -10.99
C LYS A 570 -15.34 7.15 -9.60
N ARG A 571 -14.65 6.04 -9.31
CA ARG A 571 -13.95 5.84 -8.05
C ARG A 571 -12.43 5.86 -8.25
N PHE A 572 -11.72 6.45 -7.31
CA PHE A 572 -10.27 6.61 -7.32
C PHE A 572 -9.66 5.85 -6.14
N LYS A 573 -8.77 4.91 -6.46
CA LYS A 573 -8.05 4.13 -5.45
C LYS A 573 -6.95 4.96 -4.85
N VAL A 574 -6.77 4.86 -3.53
CA VAL A 574 -5.64 5.55 -2.88
C VAL A 574 -4.33 4.87 -3.25
N ASP A 575 -3.36 5.69 -3.65
CA ASP A 575 -1.99 5.27 -3.96
C ASP A 575 -1.06 5.62 -2.79
N TYR A 576 -0.52 4.60 -2.13
CA TYR A 576 0.45 4.73 -1.02
C TYR A 576 1.87 4.36 -1.43
N SER A 577 2.16 4.21 -2.74
CA SER A 577 3.48 3.75 -3.18
C SER A 577 4.61 4.76 -2.95
N VAL A 578 4.28 6.04 -2.77
CA VAL A 578 5.24 7.15 -2.60
C VAL A 578 4.76 8.05 -1.46
N ILE A 579 4.79 7.52 -0.23
CA ILE A 579 4.51 8.29 0.99
C ILE A 579 5.85 8.65 1.63
N PRO A 580 6.24 9.94 1.69
CA PRO A 580 7.41 10.36 2.43
C PRO A 580 7.11 10.54 3.92
N TRP A 581 8.14 10.54 4.76
CA TRP A 581 8.07 11.04 6.12
C TRP A 581 9.45 11.52 6.58
N ALA A 582 9.45 12.29 7.67
CA ALA A 582 10.67 12.72 8.34
C ALA A 582 10.52 12.63 9.86
N THR A 583 11.62 12.29 10.52
CA THR A 583 11.82 12.45 11.97
C THR A 583 12.78 13.63 12.15
N TYR A 584 12.33 14.65 12.89
CA TYR A 584 13.02 15.94 13.00
C TYR A 584 14.01 15.97 14.17
N THR A 585 14.75 14.87 14.34
CA THR A 585 16.00 14.87 15.10
C THR A 585 17.06 15.67 14.37
N ASP A 586 18.23 15.81 14.97
CA ASP A 586 19.40 16.43 14.37
C ASP A 586 20.59 15.47 14.53
N PRO A 587 21.00 14.74 13.46
CA PRO A 587 20.53 14.90 12.07
C PRO A 587 19.07 14.50 11.85
N GLU A 588 18.44 15.11 10.84
CA GLU A 588 17.09 14.71 10.42
C GLU A 588 17.17 13.37 9.71
N VAL A 589 16.10 12.57 9.84
CA VAL A 589 15.93 11.31 9.10
C VAL A 589 14.72 11.46 8.19
N ALA A 590 14.93 11.43 6.89
CA ALA A 590 13.85 11.48 5.90
C ALA A 590 13.81 10.22 5.04
N ARG A 591 12.62 9.75 4.71
CA ARG A 591 12.45 8.52 3.95
C ARG A 591 11.25 8.56 3.02
N VAL A 592 11.38 7.89 1.88
CA VAL A 592 10.28 7.58 0.96
C VAL A 592 10.45 6.18 0.38
N GLY A 593 9.37 5.41 0.29
CA GLY A 593 9.40 4.06 -0.27
C GLY A 593 10.04 3.03 0.67
N LEU A 594 10.65 2.00 0.07
CA LEU A 594 11.20 0.86 0.82
C LEU A 594 12.47 1.22 1.58
N SER A 595 12.62 0.70 2.81
CA SER A 595 13.94 0.55 3.44
C SER A 595 14.64 -0.72 2.99
N GLU A 596 15.91 -0.87 3.38
CA GLU A 596 16.66 -2.09 3.07
C GLU A 596 16.07 -3.29 3.82
N THR A 597 15.72 -3.08 5.09
CA THR A 597 15.07 -4.09 5.95
C THR A 597 13.72 -4.53 5.36
N GLU A 598 12.92 -3.60 4.86
CA GLU A 598 11.66 -3.92 4.19
C GLU A 598 11.87 -4.67 2.87
N ALA A 599 12.84 -4.24 2.07
CA ALA A 599 13.16 -4.92 0.81
C ALA A 599 13.60 -6.38 1.05
N LYS A 600 14.42 -6.62 2.07
CA LYS A 600 14.82 -7.97 2.54
C LYS A 600 13.60 -8.78 3.01
N HIS A 601 12.78 -8.22 3.88
CA HIS A 601 11.59 -8.90 4.41
C HIS A 601 10.57 -9.24 3.31
N LEU A 602 10.39 -8.35 2.34
CA LEU A 602 9.49 -8.55 1.20
C LEU A 602 10.07 -9.44 0.09
N GLN A 603 11.35 -9.86 0.21
CA GLN A 603 12.11 -10.63 -0.77
C GLN A 603 12.12 -9.97 -2.15
N ILE A 604 12.41 -8.65 -2.18
CA ILE A 604 12.52 -7.88 -3.42
C ILE A 604 13.99 -7.84 -3.83
N ASP A 605 14.29 -8.15 -5.09
CA ASP A 605 15.65 -7.99 -5.63
C ASP A 605 15.99 -6.50 -5.80
N TYR A 606 17.02 -6.03 -5.11
CA TYR A 606 17.46 -4.64 -5.15
C TYR A 606 18.98 -4.49 -5.24
N GLU A 607 19.40 -3.30 -5.61
CA GLU A 607 20.77 -2.81 -5.52
C GLU A 607 20.78 -1.59 -4.59
N LEU A 608 21.69 -1.58 -3.62
CA LEU A 608 21.85 -0.48 -2.67
C LEU A 608 22.97 0.43 -3.13
N THR A 609 22.75 1.74 -3.04
CA THR A 609 23.80 2.74 -3.18
C THR A 609 23.75 3.65 -1.97
N LYS A 610 24.90 3.89 -1.35
CA LYS A 610 25.06 4.76 -0.19
C LYS A 610 26.15 5.77 -0.51
N TYR A 611 25.85 7.04 -0.29
CA TYR A 611 26.80 8.16 -0.35
C TYR A 611 26.85 8.79 1.02
N ALA A 612 28.04 8.85 1.63
CA ALA A 612 28.26 9.56 2.88
C ALA A 612 28.36 11.06 2.60
N ILE A 613 27.83 11.88 3.52
CA ILE A 613 27.76 13.35 3.35
C ILE A 613 29.04 14.05 3.83
N ASP A 614 29.97 13.29 4.41
CA ASP A 614 31.27 13.75 4.93
C ASP A 614 32.18 14.39 3.87
N ASP A 615 32.09 13.93 2.62
CA ASP A 615 32.82 14.52 1.48
C ASP A 615 32.03 15.63 0.74
N LEU A 616 30.88 16.06 1.24
CA LEU A 616 30.08 17.11 0.59
C LEU A 616 30.52 18.50 1.03
N ASP A 617 31.10 19.28 0.11
CA ASP A 617 31.61 20.64 0.36
C ASP A 617 30.66 21.53 1.17
N ARG A 618 29.36 21.52 0.83
CA ARG A 618 28.37 22.31 1.58
C ARG A 618 28.20 21.84 3.03
N ALA A 619 28.16 20.54 3.26
CA ALA A 619 28.00 19.98 4.60
C ALA A 619 29.25 20.25 5.46
N ILE A 620 30.44 20.15 4.85
CA ILE A 620 31.72 20.51 5.50
C ILE A 620 31.71 22.00 5.87
N ALA A 621 31.34 22.88 4.93
CA ALA A 621 31.27 24.32 5.17
C ALA A 621 30.31 24.69 6.32
N ASP A 622 29.21 23.94 6.46
CA ASP A 622 28.22 24.15 7.51
C ASP A 622 28.54 23.37 8.82
N SER A 623 29.64 22.58 8.86
CA SER A 623 30.01 21.69 9.98
C SER A 623 28.91 20.66 10.36
N VAL A 624 28.21 20.17 9.33
CA VAL A 624 27.13 19.17 9.42
C VAL A 624 27.37 17.99 8.47
N ASP A 625 28.64 17.70 8.24
CA ASP A 625 29.23 16.65 7.40
C ASP A 625 29.10 15.25 7.99
N TYR A 626 27.93 14.93 8.55
CA TYR A 626 27.60 13.63 9.12
C TYR A 626 26.27 13.10 8.58
N GLY A 627 26.24 11.81 8.27
CA GLY A 627 25.07 11.14 7.72
C GLY A 627 25.29 10.64 6.29
N PHE A 628 24.21 10.35 5.59
CA PHE A 628 24.26 9.73 4.27
C PHE A 628 22.98 9.89 3.47
N VAL A 629 23.09 9.72 2.15
CA VAL A 629 21.99 9.43 1.24
C VAL A 629 22.07 7.96 0.84
N LYS A 630 21.00 7.21 1.10
CA LYS A 630 20.90 5.79 0.79
C LYS A 630 19.73 5.55 -0.18
N VAL A 631 20.03 5.00 -1.35
CA VAL A 631 19.07 4.76 -2.43
C VAL A 631 18.99 3.27 -2.75
N ILE A 632 17.76 2.75 -2.79
CA ILE A 632 17.45 1.40 -3.22
C ILE A 632 16.92 1.46 -4.64
N THR A 633 17.58 0.74 -5.55
CA THR A 633 17.15 0.61 -6.95
C THR A 633 16.76 -0.83 -7.27
N LYS A 634 15.88 -1.01 -8.26
CA LYS A 634 15.59 -2.34 -8.78
C LYS A 634 16.85 -2.90 -9.45
N LYS A 635 17.23 -4.14 -9.11
CA LYS A 635 18.41 -4.80 -9.67
C LYS A 635 18.47 -4.71 -11.20
N GLY A 636 19.60 -4.25 -11.74
CA GLY A 636 19.81 -4.07 -13.19
C GLY A 636 19.02 -2.92 -13.82
N SER A 637 18.49 -1.98 -13.03
CA SER A 637 17.72 -0.83 -13.48
C SER A 637 18.05 0.41 -12.64
N ASP A 638 17.85 1.60 -13.19
CA ASP A 638 17.96 2.86 -12.44
C ASP A 638 16.65 3.25 -11.73
N LYS A 639 15.64 2.38 -11.76
CA LYS A 639 14.35 2.61 -11.12
C LYS A 639 14.52 2.59 -9.60
N ILE A 640 14.17 3.72 -8.97
CA ILE A 640 14.20 3.92 -7.53
C ILE A 640 13.02 3.19 -6.88
N LEU A 641 13.30 2.44 -5.81
CA LEU A 641 12.34 1.69 -5.00
C LEU A 641 12.16 2.30 -3.60
N GLY A 642 13.18 2.97 -3.09
CA GLY A 642 13.12 3.70 -1.84
C GLY A 642 14.39 4.49 -1.58
N VAL A 643 14.29 5.49 -0.73
CA VAL A 643 15.38 6.38 -0.34
C VAL A 643 15.28 6.71 1.13
N THR A 644 16.42 6.70 1.81
CA THR A 644 16.60 7.22 3.17
C THR A 644 17.73 8.24 3.16
N ILE A 645 17.48 9.41 3.73
CA ILE A 645 18.47 10.47 3.92
C ILE A 645 18.60 10.71 5.42
N VAL A 646 19.82 10.69 5.92
CA VAL A 646 20.17 11.10 7.28
C VAL A 646 21.14 12.27 7.14
N GLY A 647 20.78 13.44 7.67
CA GLY A 647 21.63 14.64 7.58
C GLY A 647 20.87 15.91 7.91
N ASP A 648 21.53 17.06 7.85
CA ASP A 648 20.85 18.34 8.00
C ASP A 648 19.86 18.53 6.84
N ASN A 649 18.66 19.04 7.17
CA ASN A 649 17.64 19.39 6.19
C ASN A 649 17.13 18.22 5.31
N ALA A 650 17.31 16.98 5.77
CA ALA A 650 16.91 15.76 5.05
C ALA A 650 15.42 15.79 4.66
N GLY A 651 14.56 16.34 5.52
CA GLY A 651 13.11 16.45 5.29
C GLY A 651 12.75 17.29 4.06
N ASN A 652 13.59 18.25 3.66
CA ASN A 652 13.38 19.03 2.44
C ASN A 652 14.06 18.37 1.23
N ILE A 653 15.28 17.86 1.39
CA ILE A 653 16.09 17.27 0.31
C ILE A 653 15.43 16.02 -0.30
N ILE A 654 14.68 15.25 0.50
CA ILE A 654 13.96 14.05 0.06
C ILE A 654 12.92 14.33 -1.04
N SER A 655 12.43 15.57 -1.15
CA SER A 655 11.34 15.95 -2.07
C SER A 655 11.66 15.67 -3.54
N GLU A 656 12.93 15.78 -3.95
CA GLU A 656 13.36 15.41 -5.30
C GLU A 656 13.08 13.93 -5.59
N TYR A 657 13.41 13.05 -4.64
CA TYR A 657 13.15 11.62 -4.77
C TYR A 657 11.66 11.28 -4.73
N VAL A 658 10.87 12.01 -3.94
CA VAL A 658 9.40 11.88 -3.93
C VAL A 658 8.84 12.17 -5.33
N LEU A 659 9.24 13.29 -5.93
CA LEU A 659 8.85 13.66 -7.29
C LEU A 659 9.31 12.63 -8.32
N ALA A 660 10.56 12.18 -8.20
CA ALA A 660 11.16 11.23 -9.11
C ALA A 660 10.42 9.89 -9.07
N MET A 661 10.17 9.34 -7.88
CA MET A 661 9.45 8.08 -7.71
C MET A 661 8.01 8.18 -8.21
N LYS A 662 7.31 9.29 -7.92
CA LYS A 662 5.93 9.50 -8.39
C LYS A 662 5.83 9.51 -9.92
N ASN A 663 6.83 10.08 -10.58
CA ASN A 663 6.89 10.21 -12.04
C ASN A 663 7.74 9.12 -12.73
N LYS A 664 8.19 8.10 -11.98
CA LYS A 664 9.02 6.99 -12.48
C LYS A 664 10.32 7.46 -13.15
N ILE A 665 10.91 8.52 -12.64
CA ILE A 665 12.23 9.05 -13.02
C ILE A 665 13.28 8.22 -12.28
N GLY A 666 14.26 7.68 -13.02
CA GLY A 666 15.36 6.88 -12.47
C GLY A 666 16.61 7.71 -12.11
N LEU A 667 17.57 7.08 -11.44
CA LEU A 667 18.79 7.74 -10.96
C LEU A 667 19.65 8.39 -12.07
N ASN A 668 19.64 7.87 -13.31
CA ASN A 668 20.39 8.53 -14.40
C ASN A 668 19.88 9.95 -14.66
N LYS A 669 18.57 10.19 -14.50
CA LYS A 669 18.00 11.52 -14.71
C LYS A 669 18.40 12.47 -13.58
N ILE A 670 18.39 12.01 -12.32
CA ILE A 670 18.91 12.77 -11.18
C ILE A 670 20.38 13.13 -11.40
N LEU A 671 21.20 12.18 -11.83
CA LEU A 671 22.61 12.41 -12.18
C LEU A 671 22.78 13.50 -13.25
N SER A 672 21.94 13.49 -14.29
CA SER A 672 22.01 14.46 -15.39
C SER A 672 21.44 15.85 -15.04
N THR A 673 20.72 15.97 -13.94
CA THR A 673 20.14 17.25 -13.50
C THR A 673 21.23 18.14 -12.91
N ILE A 674 21.28 19.38 -13.35
CA ILE A 674 22.15 20.41 -12.76
C ILE A 674 21.59 20.75 -11.38
N HIS A 675 22.40 20.54 -10.36
CA HIS A 675 22.14 20.96 -8.98
C HIS A 675 22.93 22.24 -8.72
N ILE A 676 22.37 23.17 -7.94
CA ILE A 676 23.07 24.40 -7.55
C ILE A 676 24.25 24.02 -6.65
N TYR A 677 25.40 24.66 -6.87
CA TYR A 677 26.62 24.46 -6.08
C TYR A 677 27.01 25.73 -5.32
N PRO A 678 27.45 25.63 -4.05
CA PRO A 678 27.39 24.45 -3.18
C PRO A 678 26.03 24.34 -2.47
N THR A 679 25.34 23.19 -2.53
CA THR A 679 24.10 22.94 -1.76
C THR A 679 24.02 21.52 -1.18
N LEU A 680 23.26 21.34 -0.09
CA LEU A 680 23.02 20.01 0.49
C LEU A 680 22.27 19.08 -0.48
N SER A 681 21.46 19.64 -1.40
CA SER A 681 20.76 18.88 -2.44
C SER A 681 21.71 18.15 -3.39
N GLU A 682 22.96 18.59 -3.54
CA GLU A 682 23.95 17.87 -4.33
C GLU A 682 24.24 16.47 -3.81
N ALA A 683 23.97 16.18 -2.53
CA ALA A 683 24.08 14.82 -1.98
C ALA A 683 23.25 13.80 -2.79
N ASN A 684 22.10 14.20 -3.34
CA ASN A 684 21.27 13.34 -4.20
C ASN A 684 21.98 13.03 -5.53
N LYS A 685 22.62 14.04 -6.13
CA LYS A 685 23.44 13.87 -7.34
C LYS A 685 24.65 12.98 -7.06
N PHE A 686 25.34 13.17 -5.95
CA PHE A 686 26.50 12.35 -5.57
C PHE A 686 26.10 10.89 -5.29
N ALA A 687 24.95 10.63 -4.67
CA ALA A 687 24.41 9.28 -4.58
C ALA A 687 24.16 8.66 -5.97
N ALA A 688 23.66 9.43 -6.92
CA ALA A 688 23.51 8.97 -8.30
C ALA A 688 24.85 8.75 -9.02
N ILE A 689 25.89 9.54 -8.69
CA ILE A 689 27.27 9.35 -9.15
C ILE A 689 27.82 8.02 -8.63
N GLU A 690 27.69 7.73 -7.34
CA GLU A 690 28.15 6.46 -6.76
C GLU A 690 27.45 5.26 -7.41
N TRP A 691 26.15 5.39 -7.65
CA TRP A 691 25.38 4.39 -8.39
C TRP A 691 25.93 4.18 -9.81
N LYS A 692 26.31 5.26 -10.51
CA LYS A 692 26.88 5.18 -11.85
C LYS A 692 28.30 4.63 -11.84
N LYS A 693 29.12 4.98 -10.85
CA LYS A 693 30.49 4.50 -10.69
C LYS A 693 30.53 2.98 -10.55
N ALA A 694 29.61 2.40 -9.77
CA ALA A 694 29.45 0.96 -9.65
C ALA A 694 29.01 0.24 -10.94
N ARG A 695 28.61 0.99 -11.98
CA ARG A 695 28.09 0.50 -13.27
C ARG A 695 28.89 1.04 -14.47
N LYS A 696 30.15 1.44 -14.26
CA LYS A 696 31.02 1.89 -15.35
C LYS A 696 31.20 0.78 -16.39
N PRO A 697 31.13 1.07 -17.69
CA PRO A 697 31.35 0.07 -18.73
C PRO A 697 32.85 -0.22 -18.86
N GLU A 698 33.41 -1.03 -17.97
CA GLU A 698 34.85 -1.33 -17.88
C GLU A 698 35.47 -1.75 -19.22
N LYS A 699 34.78 -2.58 -20.00
CA LYS A 699 35.27 -2.98 -21.33
C LYS A 699 35.41 -1.78 -22.28
N LEU A 700 34.42 -0.88 -22.28
CA LEU A 700 34.45 0.32 -23.11
C LEU A 700 35.53 1.29 -22.63
N LEU A 701 35.67 1.49 -21.32
CA LEU A 701 36.73 2.33 -20.75
C LEU A 701 38.13 1.80 -21.11
N ASN A 702 38.32 0.48 -21.11
CA ASN A 702 39.57 -0.14 -21.56
C ASN A 702 39.83 0.07 -23.06
N TYR A 703 38.80 -0.01 -23.91
CA TYR A 703 38.94 0.34 -25.33
C TYR A 703 39.26 1.82 -25.54
N LEU A 704 38.59 2.71 -24.80
CA LEU A 704 38.86 4.15 -24.83
C LEU A 704 40.28 4.45 -24.35
N LYS A 705 40.77 3.77 -23.30
CA LYS A 705 42.16 3.87 -22.87
C LYS A 705 43.12 3.51 -24.00
N LYS A 706 42.90 2.37 -24.68
CA LYS A 706 43.72 1.97 -25.83
C LYS A 706 43.64 2.99 -26.98
N TYR A 707 42.44 3.50 -27.26
CA TYR A 707 42.24 4.54 -28.28
C TYR A 707 43.00 5.83 -27.94
N HIS A 708 42.90 6.33 -26.71
CA HIS A 708 43.65 7.50 -26.26
C HIS A 708 45.16 7.26 -26.25
N SER A 709 45.61 6.06 -25.85
CA SER A 709 47.03 5.68 -25.93
C SER A 709 47.54 5.54 -27.37
N TRP A 710 46.67 5.26 -28.34
CA TRP A 710 47.02 5.24 -29.76
C TRP A 710 47.06 6.65 -30.39
N LEU A 711 46.32 7.61 -29.83
CA LEU A 711 46.34 9.01 -30.26
C LEU A 711 47.56 9.81 -29.76
N LEU A 712 48.23 9.32 -28.72
CA LEU A 712 49.50 9.83 -28.20
C LEU A 712 50.65 9.17 -28.96
#